data_AF-A0A7S2Q7V0-F1
#
_entry.id   AF-A0A7S2Q7V0-F1
#
_cell.length_a   1.000
_cell.length_b   1.000
_cell.length_c   1.000
_cell.angle_alpha   90.00
_cell.angle_beta   90.00
_cell.angle_gamma   90.00
#
_symmetry.space_group_name_H-M   'P 1'
#
loop_
_entity.id
_entity.type
_entity.pdbx_description
1 polymer ?
#
loop_
_entity_poly.entity_id
_entity_poly.type
_entity_poly.pdbx_seq_one_letter_code
_entity_poly.pdbx_strand_id
1 'polypeptide(L)'
;LLGQGRRRPTAPRHAAVPASTMAQPAAKKARTAGEVEPAPTEEAKVAEPAKPAEPAKAVGPPPEAETDAPACTKPKVQGSVRFLTRDTTLNLLPSACGGIFMAMGDGGIKSLFAGARASVGLTSGRYMFEAKILECCAGSDARGKGAHVLRVGFSAAGSALVVGADKDGVCFESDGSFVHSQTRRKAGVAFARGDIVAALLNLDKASSNFNTVSLFKNGLRISQPQQIPDNLKGKALFPHISFKGVSVHTNFGPTPLAPLPFTCRMVQDAAKADTAVAVAQEPADGKYEVVVPVGLPDEGTFDWLDLWLEKNAGYTELSDRMLVAWAEQSGMGKPRGAGSKVSGDKPAAEWHDFDIASVRRAVYSIAPLQPRHYVVMEVRSNLIKDERQALVKRFGDGAFKIHAHVAVGTPTPDFKELVQRLTLKQKQESSDRAFQLKKMEEKRKWQLAKAQFHAAKAKKKAEKERQQKLKEMQKKVAAAKAAAAKAKEGEAKEGEGKEEKKEEEKEEGKEEEEEPEEEEEFGEPEPADEVPPKVALTAEEKAMVYRPRDIKDLTPLAFSSSFTKFSLPAADEGFAAVKYEWSKGPKCDEYLRQWILERKLKNRVEELVPSVWFKTKLQAWRSAVSKYQGKQTEYRASVAKKAADKLAKEAKARAAALAAEKKKAEKKDGAEDKGEEVKKAEEAAEEEEEEEADFAGLDVFGAEDVLDIGGGMPLFRDFSPEDWAMLGLRFELHLLAHAFRHDVDDPERLGVHTDHLDFYFQRYLGRALLPKDYGKETVEELVGLVDDVVYVNA
;
A
#
# COMPACT_ATOMS: atom_id res chain seq x y z
N LEU A 1 -25.99 60.49 8.26
CA LEU A 1 -27.29 59.78 8.32
C LEU A 1 -27.00 58.30 8.12
N LEU A 2 -26.58 57.59 9.19
CA LEU A 2 -27.37 56.72 10.09
C LEU A 2 -28.02 55.54 9.34
N GLY A 3 -27.78 54.26 9.66
CA GLY A 3 -27.08 53.55 10.76
C GLY A 3 -27.06 52.05 10.42
N GLN A 4 -26.79 51.06 11.27
CA GLN A 4 -26.19 50.87 12.59
C GLN A 4 -25.92 49.35 12.67
N GLY A 5 -24.83 48.92 13.30
CA GLY A 5 -24.56 47.50 13.57
C GLY A 5 -23.31 47.35 14.45
N ARG A 6 -23.52 47.33 15.78
CA ARG A 6 -22.49 47.45 16.82
C ARG A 6 -21.73 46.13 17.06
N ARG A 7 -20.40 46.22 17.16
CA ARG A 7 -19.52 45.29 17.89
C ARG A 7 -19.31 45.78 19.34
N ARG A 8 -19.16 44.87 20.30
CA ARG A 8 -18.61 45.16 21.65
C ARG A 8 -17.35 44.31 21.92
N PRO A 9 -16.27 44.88 22.48
CA PRO A 9 -15.12 44.15 23.02
C PRO A 9 -15.15 44.12 24.56
N THR A 10 -14.51 43.13 25.20
CA THR A 10 -14.25 43.16 26.65
C THR A 10 -12.92 42.48 27.01
N ALA A 11 -12.10 43.23 27.76
CA ALA A 11 -11.06 42.80 28.69
C ALA A 11 -11.01 43.87 29.83
N PRO A 12 -10.17 43.74 30.87
CA PRO A 12 -10.24 42.82 32.01
C PRO A 12 -10.42 43.57 33.36
N ARG A 13 -10.60 42.88 34.49
CA ARG A 13 -10.55 43.49 35.84
C ARG A 13 -9.79 42.64 36.86
N HIS A 14 -8.88 43.31 37.58
CA HIS A 14 -8.23 42.91 38.83
C HIS A 14 -9.04 43.39 40.06
N ALA A 15 -8.92 42.66 41.19
CA ALA A 15 -8.89 43.12 42.61
C ALA A 15 -9.15 41.89 43.53
N ALA A 16 -8.24 41.43 44.38
CA ALA A 16 -7.78 41.93 45.70
C ALA A 16 -8.57 41.38 46.92
N VAL A 17 -7.80 40.95 47.94
CA VAL A 17 -8.15 40.24 49.20
C VAL A 17 -8.81 41.19 50.23
N PRO A 18 -9.48 40.68 51.30
CA PRO A 18 -8.85 40.76 52.64
C PRO A 18 -9.16 39.58 53.61
N ALA A 19 -8.41 39.55 54.71
CA ALA A 19 -8.30 38.53 55.76
C ALA A 19 -9.25 38.75 56.96
N SER A 20 -9.50 37.70 57.77
CA SER A 20 -9.60 37.78 59.26
C SER A 20 -9.68 36.38 59.92
N THR A 21 -9.22 36.34 61.17
CA THR A 21 -8.78 35.25 62.08
C THR A 21 -9.84 34.73 63.10
N MET A 22 -9.44 33.72 63.89
CA MET A 22 -9.99 33.17 65.17
C MET A 22 -10.89 31.93 65.00
N ALA A 23 -10.91 30.87 65.82
CA ALA A 23 -10.12 30.33 66.95
C ALA A 23 -10.70 28.91 67.26
N GLN A 24 -9.95 28.05 67.95
CA GLN A 24 -10.42 26.71 68.41
C GLN A 24 -11.53 26.80 69.49
N PRO A 25 -12.25 25.70 69.78
CA PRO A 25 -11.89 24.95 70.99
C PRO A 25 -12.00 23.41 70.88
N ALA A 26 -11.51 22.76 71.94
CA ALA A 26 -11.29 21.33 72.10
C ALA A 26 -12.37 20.60 72.94
N ALA A 27 -12.37 19.27 72.82
CA ALA A 27 -12.43 18.25 73.87
C ALA A 27 -13.77 17.67 74.42
N LYS A 28 -13.78 16.30 74.45
CA LYS A 28 -14.29 15.34 75.48
C LYS A 28 -15.80 15.04 75.53
N LYS A 29 -16.30 13.85 75.94
CA LYS A 29 -15.86 12.43 76.13
C LYS A 29 -17.06 11.69 76.77
N ALA A 30 -17.31 10.42 76.44
CA ALA A 30 -17.93 9.39 77.31
C ALA A 30 -17.48 8.02 76.73
N ARG A 31 -16.58 7.19 77.30
CA ARG A 31 -16.56 6.34 78.53
C ARG A 31 -17.74 5.35 78.57
N THR A 32 -17.58 4.02 78.77
CA THR A 32 -16.59 3.25 79.56
C THR A 32 -16.64 1.71 79.31
N ALA A 33 -15.50 1.03 79.56
CA ALA A 33 -15.27 -0.35 80.10
C ALA A 33 -15.65 -1.61 79.25
N GLY A 34 -14.94 -2.75 79.26
CA GLY A 34 -13.77 -3.24 80.01
C GLY A 34 -13.33 -4.66 79.51
N GLU A 35 -12.16 -5.10 80.00
CA GLU A 35 -11.29 -6.28 79.72
C GLU A 35 -11.92 -7.68 79.49
N VAL A 36 -11.16 -8.58 78.81
CA VAL A 36 -10.55 -9.85 79.33
C VAL A 36 -10.33 -10.88 78.18
N GLU A 37 -9.12 -11.43 78.10
CA GLU A 37 -8.70 -12.61 77.30
C GLU A 37 -9.00 -13.93 78.06
N PRO A 38 -9.19 -15.12 77.42
CA PRO A 38 -8.04 -16.04 77.25
C PRO A 38 -8.14 -17.06 76.06
N ALA A 39 -7.01 -17.73 75.76
CA ALA A 39 -6.85 -18.89 74.86
C ALA A 39 -7.27 -20.24 75.50
N PRO A 40 -7.43 -21.37 74.75
CA PRO A 40 -6.34 -22.38 74.49
C PRO A 40 -6.35 -22.98 73.04
N THR A 41 -5.23 -23.38 72.38
CA THR A 41 -4.44 -24.66 72.38
C THR A 41 -5.28 -25.95 72.22
N GLU A 42 -4.93 -27.05 71.52
CA GLU A 42 -3.67 -27.73 71.10
C GLU A 42 -4.08 -28.79 70.01
N GLU A 43 -3.26 -29.22 69.05
CA GLU A 43 -2.30 -30.37 69.05
C GLU A 43 -1.61 -30.36 67.66
N ALA A 44 -0.36 -30.76 67.39
CA ALA A 44 0.56 -31.67 68.06
C ALA A 44 2.05 -31.33 67.76
N LYS A 45 2.90 -31.72 68.72
CA LYS A 45 4.38 -31.75 68.79
C LYS A 45 4.96 -32.92 67.95
N VAL A 46 6.26 -33.12 67.62
CA VAL A 46 7.59 -32.44 67.69
C VAL A 46 8.59 -33.42 67.04
N ALA A 47 9.69 -32.94 66.42
CA ALA A 47 11.06 -33.50 66.60
C ALA A 47 12.16 -32.66 65.89
N GLU A 48 12.83 -31.83 66.70
CA GLU A 48 14.26 -31.40 66.79
C GLU A 48 15.19 -30.99 65.59
N PRO A 49 16.24 -30.17 65.87
CA PRO A 49 16.75 -29.12 64.98
C PRO A 49 18.26 -29.20 64.63
N ALA A 50 18.72 -28.36 63.67
CA ALA A 50 20.13 -27.99 63.55
C ALA A 50 20.33 -26.55 62.98
N LYS A 51 20.90 -25.70 63.84
CA LYS A 51 21.66 -24.42 63.72
C LYS A 51 21.43 -23.37 62.59
N PRO A 52 21.61 -22.06 62.90
CA PRO A 52 21.27 -20.94 62.04
C PRO A 52 22.36 -20.59 61.02
N ALA A 53 21.96 -20.31 59.78
CA ALA A 53 22.83 -19.77 58.74
C ALA A 53 22.97 -18.24 58.87
N GLU A 54 24.21 -17.76 58.79
CA GLU A 54 24.64 -16.36 58.77
C GLU A 54 23.96 -15.51 57.67
N PRO A 55 23.90 -14.18 57.84
CA PRO A 55 23.38 -13.27 56.82
C PRO A 55 24.26 -13.30 55.57
N ALA A 56 23.63 -13.53 54.42
CA ALA A 56 24.29 -13.46 53.12
C ALA A 56 24.92 -12.08 52.93
N LYS A 57 26.25 -12.07 52.78
CA LYS A 57 27.05 -10.91 52.37
C LYS A 57 26.45 -10.30 51.12
N ALA A 58 26.23 -8.98 51.15
CA ALA A 58 26.03 -8.19 49.95
C ALA A 58 27.21 -8.43 49.00
N VAL A 59 26.96 -9.12 47.90
CA VAL A 59 27.90 -9.23 46.78
C VAL A 59 28.09 -7.81 46.25
N GLY A 60 29.31 -7.27 46.35
CA GLY A 60 29.64 -5.96 45.78
C GLY A 60 29.34 -5.91 44.27
N PRO A 61 29.22 -4.71 43.69
CA PRO A 61 29.03 -4.58 42.25
C PRO A 61 30.11 -5.38 41.49
N PRO A 62 29.76 -6.06 40.38
CA PRO A 62 30.73 -6.82 39.60
C PRO A 62 31.93 -5.94 39.24
N PRO A 63 33.17 -6.49 39.24
CA PRO A 63 34.37 -5.71 38.96
C PRO A 63 34.25 -4.99 37.62
N GLU A 64 34.71 -3.74 37.56
CA GLU A 64 34.66 -2.92 36.35
C GLU A 64 35.42 -3.61 35.22
N ALA A 65 34.77 -3.76 34.06
CA ALA A 65 35.26 -4.55 32.95
C ALA A 65 36.34 -3.83 32.13
N GLU A 66 36.55 -2.54 32.36
CA GLU A 66 37.51 -1.69 31.64
C GLU A 66 38.59 -1.16 32.59
N THR A 67 39.83 -1.10 32.11
CA THR A 67 41.00 -0.55 32.81
C THR A 67 41.29 0.89 32.38
N ASP A 68 42.18 1.61 33.06
CA ASP A 68 42.60 2.96 32.63
C ASP A 68 43.25 2.97 31.24
N ALA A 69 42.88 3.94 30.40
CA ALA A 69 43.55 4.16 29.12
C ALA A 69 44.97 4.72 29.34
N PRO A 70 45.99 4.22 28.61
CA PRO A 70 47.33 4.76 28.71
C PRO A 70 47.39 6.21 28.19
N ALA A 71 48.36 6.98 28.69
CA ALA A 71 48.64 8.32 28.20
C ALA A 71 48.96 8.27 26.69
N CYS A 72 48.28 9.10 25.90
CA CYS A 72 48.47 9.13 24.45
C CYS A 72 49.44 10.25 24.07
N THR A 73 50.61 9.89 23.57
CA THR A 73 51.61 10.81 22.99
C THR A 73 51.43 11.02 21.48
N LYS A 74 50.55 10.25 20.84
CA LYS A 74 50.29 10.31 19.39
C LYS A 74 49.55 11.61 19.01
N PRO A 75 49.73 12.13 17.79
CA PRO A 75 48.96 13.26 17.29
C PRO A 75 47.45 13.00 17.37
N LYS A 76 46.70 13.98 17.86
CA LYS A 76 45.24 13.92 18.01
C LYS A 76 44.52 14.32 16.72
N VAL A 77 43.22 14.05 16.65
CA VAL A 77 42.32 14.56 15.60
C VAL A 77 42.45 16.08 15.49
N GLN A 78 42.49 16.58 14.26
CA GLN A 78 42.49 18.01 13.96
C GLN A 78 41.06 18.48 13.68
N GLY A 79 40.71 19.67 14.16
CA GLY A 79 39.38 20.25 14.02
C GLY A 79 38.39 19.77 15.09
N SER A 80 37.23 20.40 15.11
CA SER A 80 36.15 20.06 16.04
C SER A 80 35.32 18.88 15.51
N VAL A 81 35.15 17.85 16.34
CA VAL A 81 34.23 16.75 16.08
C VAL A 81 32.81 17.30 16.20
N ARG A 82 32.03 17.17 15.13
CA ARG A 82 30.68 17.73 15.02
C ARG A 82 29.80 16.81 14.18
N PHE A 83 28.49 16.96 14.29
CA PHE A 83 27.59 16.37 13.28
C PHE A 83 27.71 17.16 11.98
N LEU A 84 27.90 16.45 10.86
CA LEU A 84 27.94 17.08 9.55
C LEU A 84 26.51 17.28 9.08
N THR A 85 26.18 18.46 8.54
CA THR A 85 24.84 18.78 8.03
C THR A 85 24.31 17.65 7.13
N ARG A 86 25.06 17.23 6.10
CA ARG A 86 24.64 16.12 5.20
C ARG A 86 24.32 14.80 5.91
N ASP A 87 24.92 14.58 7.07
CA ASP A 87 24.78 13.38 7.90
C ASP A 87 23.74 13.59 9.02
N THR A 88 22.84 14.57 8.84
CA THR A 88 21.64 14.75 9.66
C THR A 88 20.37 14.55 8.85
N THR A 89 19.32 14.08 9.51
CA THR A 89 17.97 14.13 8.93
C THR A 89 17.50 15.58 8.79
N LEU A 90 16.52 15.81 7.90
CA LEU A 90 16.05 17.17 7.57
C LEU A 90 15.26 17.83 8.71
N ASN A 91 14.70 17.05 9.63
CA ASN A 91 13.97 17.56 10.79
C ASN A 91 14.87 17.89 11.99
N LEU A 92 16.18 17.65 11.89
CA LEU A 92 17.11 17.98 12.96
C LEU A 92 17.59 19.42 12.84
N LEU A 93 17.42 20.18 13.91
CA LEU A 93 17.79 21.59 14.01
C LEU A 93 18.94 21.75 15.01
N PRO A 94 20.16 22.08 14.54
CA PRO A 94 21.25 22.41 15.44
C PRO A 94 21.04 23.81 16.05
N SER A 95 21.33 23.94 17.35
CA SER A 95 21.55 25.23 17.98
C SER A 95 22.81 25.89 17.41
N ALA A 96 22.85 27.23 17.39
CA ALA A 96 24.01 27.99 16.93
C ALA A 96 25.27 27.72 17.78
N CYS A 97 25.11 27.31 19.04
CA CYS A 97 26.21 26.99 19.93
C CYS A 97 25.88 25.82 20.86
N GLY A 98 26.95 25.20 21.39
CA GLY A 98 26.86 24.30 22.53
C GLY A 98 26.39 22.88 22.23
N GLY A 99 26.44 22.40 20.99
CA GLY A 99 26.15 20.99 20.67
C GLY A 99 24.73 20.53 21.04
N ILE A 100 23.76 21.45 21.01
CA ILE A 100 22.35 21.18 21.31
C ILE A 100 21.60 20.96 19.99
N PHE A 101 20.78 19.92 19.96
CA PHE A 101 19.97 19.54 18.79
C PHE A 101 18.51 19.36 19.19
N MET A 102 17.63 19.84 18.34
CA MET A 102 16.18 19.72 18.48
C MET A 102 15.60 19.04 17.24
N ALA A 103 14.44 18.41 17.39
CA ALA A 103 13.67 17.88 16.27
C ALA A 103 12.51 18.83 15.96
N MET A 104 12.15 18.98 14.68
CA MET A 104 10.93 19.70 14.32
C MET A 104 9.68 19.05 14.94
N GLY A 105 8.87 19.87 15.60
CA GLY A 105 7.66 19.43 16.31
C GLY A 105 6.34 19.59 15.54
N ASP A 106 6.38 19.97 14.26
CA ASP A 106 5.18 20.33 13.48
C ASP A 106 4.54 19.14 12.73
N GLY A 107 3.21 19.10 12.68
CA GLY A 107 2.45 18.13 11.88
C GLY A 107 2.86 16.66 12.08
N GLY A 108 2.95 15.92 10.97
CA GLY A 108 3.37 14.52 10.97
C GLY A 108 4.87 14.30 11.22
N ILE A 109 5.72 15.33 11.03
CA ILE A 109 7.18 15.16 11.06
C ILE A 109 7.71 14.87 12.47
N LYS A 110 6.95 15.26 13.50
CA LYS A 110 7.23 14.98 14.92
C LYS A 110 7.28 13.48 15.24
N SER A 111 6.64 12.66 14.40
CA SER A 111 6.61 11.20 14.55
C SER A 111 7.89 10.53 14.02
N LEU A 112 8.72 11.27 13.27
CA LEU A 112 9.97 10.79 12.69
C LEU A 112 11.14 11.02 13.65
N PHE A 113 12.10 10.09 13.66
CA PHE A 113 13.35 10.29 14.38
C PHE A 113 14.19 11.37 13.69
N ALA A 114 14.66 12.33 14.47
CA ALA A 114 15.77 13.19 14.09
C ALA A 114 17.09 12.43 14.32
N GLY A 115 17.99 12.44 13.36
CA GLY A 115 19.20 11.63 13.39
C GLY A 115 20.44 12.41 12.98
N ALA A 116 21.58 12.11 13.60
CA ALA A 116 22.86 12.76 13.27
C ALA A 116 24.06 11.83 13.50
N ARG A 117 24.95 11.76 12.50
CA ARG A 117 26.22 11.02 12.55
C ARG A 117 27.41 11.98 12.51
N ALA A 118 28.41 11.70 13.36
CA ALA A 118 29.54 12.60 13.59
C ALA A 118 30.54 12.61 12.43
N SER A 119 31.38 13.65 12.37
CA SER A 119 32.41 13.84 11.36
C SER A 119 33.63 12.92 11.51
N VAL A 120 33.80 12.28 12.67
CA VAL A 120 34.97 11.44 12.97
C VAL A 120 34.51 10.08 13.45
N GLY A 121 34.94 9.05 12.73
CA GLY A 121 34.74 7.65 13.05
C GLY A 121 35.97 7.04 13.67
N LEU A 122 35.77 5.96 14.41
CA LEU A 122 36.80 5.22 15.14
C LEU A 122 37.08 3.91 14.42
N THR A 123 38.35 3.58 14.25
CA THR A 123 38.85 2.36 13.57
C THR A 123 39.62 1.43 14.50
N SER A 124 40.17 1.97 15.59
CA SER A 124 40.86 1.24 16.65
C SER A 124 40.77 1.99 17.98
N GLY A 125 41.28 1.37 19.04
CA GLY A 125 41.37 1.96 20.37
C GLY A 125 40.03 2.00 21.11
N ARG A 126 40.03 2.65 22.27
CA ARG A 126 38.87 2.72 23.17
C ARG A 126 38.51 4.17 23.46
N TYR A 127 37.31 4.57 23.05
CA TYR A 127 36.86 5.96 23.09
C TYR A 127 35.38 6.07 23.45
N MET A 128 34.98 7.24 23.95
CA MET A 128 33.58 7.53 24.31
C MET A 128 33.10 8.90 23.82
N PHE A 129 31.79 9.04 23.69
CA PHE A 129 31.13 10.35 23.61
C PHE A 129 29.88 10.36 24.50
N GLU A 130 29.43 11.55 24.85
CA GLU A 130 28.29 11.71 25.75
C GLU A 130 27.08 12.34 25.05
N ALA A 131 25.90 11.97 25.52
CA ALA A 131 24.64 12.62 25.19
C ALA A 131 23.83 12.88 26.47
N LYS A 132 23.06 13.96 26.50
CA LYS A 132 22.19 14.34 27.61
C LYS A 132 20.84 14.80 27.09
N ILE A 133 19.76 14.24 27.64
CA ILE A 133 18.39 14.72 27.36
C ILE A 133 18.17 16.00 28.16
N LEU A 134 18.02 17.13 27.47
CA LEU A 134 17.79 18.44 28.09
C LEU A 134 16.30 18.69 28.36
N GLU A 135 15.48 18.35 27.39
CA GLU A 135 14.06 18.65 27.37
C GLU A 135 13.28 17.48 26.80
N CYS A 136 12.08 17.29 27.34
CA CYS A 136 11.04 16.40 26.84
C CYS A 136 9.94 17.30 26.27
N CYS A 137 9.79 17.34 24.95
CA CYS A 137 8.89 18.28 24.26
C CYS A 137 7.41 17.97 24.55
N ALA A 138 6.58 18.99 24.79
CA ALA A 138 5.15 18.78 25.09
C ALA A 138 4.39 18.12 23.92
N GLY A 139 3.41 17.26 24.23
CA GLY A 139 2.55 16.57 23.24
C GLY A 139 3.02 15.19 22.81
N SER A 140 4.06 14.65 23.45
CA SER A 140 4.59 13.31 23.23
C SER A 140 4.33 12.47 24.49
N ASP A 141 3.22 11.73 24.52
CA ASP A 141 2.80 10.98 25.71
C ASP A 141 3.83 9.92 26.10
N ALA A 142 4.30 9.96 27.35
CA ALA A 142 5.26 9.02 27.93
C ALA A 142 4.81 7.54 27.90
N ARG A 143 3.55 7.25 27.53
CA ARG A 143 2.95 5.90 27.45
C ARG A 143 2.31 5.60 26.08
N GLY A 144 2.53 6.44 25.05
CA GLY A 144 1.87 6.33 23.72
C GLY A 144 2.83 6.26 22.52
N LYS A 145 2.28 6.29 21.29
CA LYS A 145 3.02 6.28 19.99
C LYS A 145 3.97 7.48 19.80
N GLY A 146 3.86 8.50 20.66
CA GLY A 146 4.75 9.66 20.73
C GLY A 146 5.66 9.61 21.96
N ALA A 147 6.35 8.50 22.24
CA ALA A 147 7.28 8.45 23.37
C ALA A 147 8.50 9.37 23.17
N HIS A 148 9.00 9.96 24.25
CA HIS A 148 10.33 10.59 24.33
C HIS A 148 11.41 9.51 24.18
N VAL A 149 12.15 9.53 23.08
CA VAL A 149 13.15 8.50 22.80
C VAL A 149 14.48 9.14 22.43
N LEU A 150 15.56 8.65 23.04
CA LEU A 150 16.93 8.90 22.61
C LEU A 150 17.62 7.56 22.34
N ARG A 151 18.23 7.45 21.16
CA ARG A 151 19.16 6.39 20.77
C ARG A 151 20.56 6.97 20.69
N VAL A 152 21.52 6.29 21.33
CA VAL A 152 22.94 6.68 21.34
C VAL A 152 23.77 5.47 20.98
N GLY A 153 24.66 5.60 20.01
CA GLY A 153 25.50 4.50 19.58
C GLY A 153 26.46 4.87 18.47
N PHE A 154 26.72 3.90 17.59
CA PHE A 154 27.69 4.02 16.52
C PHE A 154 27.18 3.37 15.24
N SER A 155 27.56 3.92 14.10
CA SER A 155 27.26 3.33 12.80
C SER A 155 28.36 3.54 11.78
N ALA A 156 28.38 2.73 10.73
CA ALA A 156 29.29 2.91 9.61
C ALA A 156 28.89 4.12 8.75
N ALA A 157 29.83 4.60 7.93
CA ALA A 157 29.55 5.61 6.91
C ALA A 157 28.49 5.09 5.92
N GLY A 158 27.56 5.96 5.50
CA GLY A 158 26.47 5.59 4.58
C GLY A 158 25.30 4.82 5.21
N SER A 159 25.36 4.41 6.48
CA SER A 159 24.21 3.85 7.19
C SER A 159 23.02 4.83 7.21
N ALA A 160 21.82 4.30 7.38
CA ALA A 160 20.61 5.05 7.68
C ALA A 160 20.84 6.03 8.83
N LEU A 161 20.24 7.22 8.74
CA LEU A 161 20.38 8.29 9.74
C LEU A 161 19.53 8.06 10.99
N VAL A 162 18.69 7.03 10.99
CA VAL A 162 18.09 6.49 12.22
C VAL A 162 18.98 5.34 12.70
N VAL A 163 19.80 5.58 13.72
CA VAL A 163 20.75 4.59 14.23
C VAL A 163 20.02 3.32 14.69
N GLY A 164 20.58 2.16 14.31
CA GLY A 164 20.01 0.84 14.58
C GLY A 164 18.81 0.46 13.71
N ALA A 165 18.40 1.29 12.73
CA ALA A 165 17.33 0.96 11.80
C ALA A 165 17.76 0.05 10.64
N ASP A 166 19.05 0.00 10.33
CA ASP A 166 19.65 -0.91 9.36
C ASP A 166 20.70 -1.82 10.00
N LYS A 167 21.35 -2.63 9.17
CA LYS A 167 22.44 -3.52 9.59
C LYS A 167 23.75 -2.80 9.87
N ASP A 168 23.90 -1.55 9.46
CA ASP A 168 25.18 -0.85 9.52
C ASP A 168 25.29 0.08 10.74
N GLY A 169 24.41 -0.09 11.74
CA GLY A 169 24.47 0.62 13.02
C GLY A 169 24.01 -0.19 14.23
N VAL A 170 24.48 0.23 15.41
CA VAL A 170 24.07 -0.29 16.72
C VAL A 170 23.86 0.87 17.70
N CYS A 171 22.89 0.76 18.59
CA CYS A 171 22.67 1.78 19.61
C CYS A 171 21.99 1.23 20.87
N PHE A 172 22.06 2.03 21.93
CA PHE A 172 21.21 1.88 23.09
C PHE A 172 20.08 2.90 23.04
N GLU A 173 18.85 2.45 23.31
CA GLU A 173 17.66 3.28 23.41
C GLU A 173 17.40 3.65 24.89
N SER A 174 16.68 4.75 25.12
CA SER A 174 16.40 5.31 26.46
C SER A 174 15.65 4.39 27.41
N ASP A 175 14.99 3.36 26.90
CA ASP A 175 14.36 2.30 27.69
C ASP A 175 15.38 1.24 28.19
N GLY A 176 16.66 1.35 27.84
CA GLY A 176 17.72 0.38 28.17
C GLY A 176 17.82 -0.80 27.20
N SER A 177 17.16 -0.73 26.04
CA SER A 177 17.27 -1.72 24.98
C SER A 177 18.51 -1.48 24.11
N PHE A 178 19.21 -2.54 23.75
CA PHE A 178 20.18 -2.55 22.66
C PHE A 178 19.44 -2.84 21.35
N VAL A 179 19.70 -2.03 20.32
CA VAL A 179 19.00 -2.05 19.05
C VAL A 179 19.98 -2.22 17.89
N HIS A 180 19.66 -3.16 17.01
CA HIS A 180 20.40 -3.42 15.77
C HIS A 180 19.44 -4.01 14.72
N SER A 181 19.46 -3.49 13.49
CA SER A 181 18.56 -3.93 12.41
C SER A 181 17.08 -3.99 12.86
N GLN A 182 16.62 -2.94 13.55
CA GLN A 182 15.30 -2.80 14.18
C GLN A 182 14.95 -3.83 15.27
N THR A 183 15.83 -4.80 15.53
CA THR A 183 15.66 -5.79 16.58
C THR A 183 16.10 -5.22 17.92
N ARG A 184 15.26 -5.38 18.94
CA ARG A 184 15.49 -4.84 20.28
C ARG A 184 15.73 -5.98 21.25
N ARG A 185 16.76 -5.86 22.10
CA ARG A 185 17.00 -6.77 23.23
C ARG A 185 17.33 -5.98 24.48
N LYS A 186 16.86 -6.41 25.64
CA LYS A 186 17.20 -5.75 26.90
C LYS A 186 18.70 -5.97 27.19
N ALA A 187 19.44 -4.89 27.38
CA ALA A 187 20.90 -4.95 27.58
C ALA A 187 21.43 -3.93 28.59
N GLY A 188 20.56 -3.07 29.14
CA GLY A 188 20.95 -2.12 30.17
C GLY A 188 19.76 -1.52 30.91
N VAL A 189 20.05 -0.50 31.69
CA VAL A 189 19.08 0.25 32.50
C VAL A 189 18.55 1.45 31.72
N ALA A 190 17.28 1.80 31.94
CA ALA A 190 16.67 2.98 31.33
C ALA A 190 17.30 4.30 31.84
N PHE A 191 17.25 5.34 31.01
CA PHE A 191 17.73 6.68 31.32
C PHE A 191 16.74 7.74 30.82
N ALA A 192 16.71 8.90 31.48
CA ALA A 192 15.68 9.91 31.25
C ALA A 192 16.28 11.34 31.23
N ARG A 193 15.39 12.34 31.15
CA ARG A 193 15.77 13.76 31.22
C ARG A 193 16.69 14.03 32.40
N GLY A 194 17.79 14.74 32.13
CA GLY A 194 18.79 15.11 33.12
C GLY A 194 19.96 14.13 33.23
N ASP A 195 19.77 12.84 32.89
CA ASP A 195 20.84 11.85 32.88
C ASP A 195 21.85 12.16 31.75
N ILE A 196 23.14 12.05 32.07
CA ILE A 196 24.24 12.08 31.09
C ILE A 196 24.57 10.63 30.77
N VAL A 197 24.46 10.25 29.49
CA VAL A 197 24.85 8.92 29.03
C VAL A 197 26.13 8.97 28.22
N ALA A 198 27.09 8.09 28.53
CA ALA A 198 28.32 7.92 27.76
C ALA A 198 28.26 6.60 27.00
N ALA A 199 28.36 6.69 25.67
CA ALA A 199 28.50 5.52 24.80
C ALA A 199 30.00 5.29 24.55
N LEU A 200 30.49 4.13 24.99
CA LEU A 200 31.89 3.72 24.86
C LEU A 200 31.99 2.64 23.78
N LEU A 201 32.90 2.85 22.82
CA LEU A 201 33.27 1.88 21.80
C LEU A 201 34.69 1.37 22.09
N ASN A 202 34.83 0.05 22.16
CA ASN A 202 36.11 -0.61 22.41
C ASN A 202 36.53 -1.44 21.19
N LEU A 203 37.47 -0.87 20.43
CA LEU A 203 38.17 -1.49 19.30
C LEU A 203 39.67 -1.69 19.62
N ASP A 204 40.05 -1.71 20.90
CA ASP A 204 41.41 -2.02 21.30
C ASP A 204 41.62 -3.53 21.27
N LYS A 205 42.48 -4.00 20.37
CA LYS A 205 42.81 -5.43 20.20
C LYS A 205 43.46 -6.04 21.45
N ALA A 206 44.07 -5.22 22.30
CA ALA A 206 44.68 -5.69 23.55
C ALA A 206 43.65 -5.82 24.70
N SER A 207 42.44 -5.28 24.54
CA SER A 207 41.40 -5.36 25.56
C SER A 207 40.66 -6.68 25.51
N SER A 208 40.30 -7.22 26.69
CA SER A 208 39.40 -8.38 26.80
C SER A 208 38.00 -8.10 26.24
N ASN A 209 37.60 -6.83 26.13
CA ASN A 209 36.31 -6.40 25.57
C ASN A 209 36.45 -5.90 24.13
N PHE A 210 37.43 -6.39 23.37
CA PHE A 210 37.59 -6.03 21.96
C PHE A 210 36.30 -6.27 21.16
N ASN A 211 35.98 -5.33 20.25
CA ASN A 211 34.76 -5.31 19.44
C ASN A 211 33.46 -5.22 20.26
N THR A 212 33.43 -4.33 21.24
CA THR A 212 32.22 -4.11 22.05
C THR A 212 31.79 -2.65 22.13
N VAL A 213 30.50 -2.45 22.41
CA VAL A 213 29.93 -1.17 22.82
C VAL A 213 29.30 -1.29 24.21
N SER A 214 29.43 -0.26 25.03
CA SER A 214 28.80 -0.22 26.34
C SER A 214 28.24 1.16 26.67
N LEU A 215 27.36 1.22 27.67
CA LEU A 215 26.66 2.43 28.07
C LEU A 215 26.86 2.69 29.55
N PHE A 216 27.15 3.95 29.87
CA PHE A 216 27.24 4.47 31.22
C PHE A 216 26.22 5.59 31.40
N LYS A 217 25.72 5.76 32.62
CA LYS A 217 24.82 6.83 33.02
C LYS A 217 25.40 7.50 34.25
N ASN A 218 25.60 8.81 34.17
CA ASN A 218 26.18 9.65 35.23
C ASN A 218 27.48 9.05 35.78
N GLY A 219 28.36 8.56 34.89
CA GLY A 219 29.61 7.90 35.24
C GLY A 219 29.50 6.41 35.56
N LEU A 220 28.32 5.89 35.92
CA LEU A 220 28.15 4.49 36.32
C LEU A 220 27.76 3.59 35.15
N ARG A 221 28.34 2.38 35.08
CA ARG A 221 28.01 1.40 34.04
C ARG A 221 26.56 0.94 34.17
N ILE A 222 25.80 1.03 33.07
CA ILE A 222 24.41 0.56 33.00
C ILE A 222 24.18 -0.50 31.93
N SER A 223 25.14 -0.73 31.05
CA SER A 223 25.17 -1.87 30.14
C SER A 223 26.54 -2.52 30.15
N GLN A 224 26.55 -3.85 30.27
CA GLN A 224 27.76 -4.65 30.09
C GLN A 224 28.26 -4.54 28.64
N PRO A 225 29.54 -4.83 28.36
CA PRO A 225 30.05 -4.85 26.99
C PRO A 225 29.18 -5.70 26.06
N GLN A 226 28.61 -5.08 25.03
CA GLN A 226 27.79 -5.73 24.01
C GLN A 226 28.63 -5.92 22.76
N GLN A 227 28.74 -7.16 22.28
CA GLN A 227 29.47 -7.45 21.04
C GLN A 227 28.84 -6.72 19.85
N ILE A 228 29.68 -6.09 19.03
CA ILE A 228 29.22 -5.52 17.76
C ILE A 228 28.99 -6.65 16.74
N PRO A 229 27.95 -6.54 15.89
CA PRO A 229 27.71 -7.46 14.79
C PRO A 229 28.93 -7.66 13.88
N ASP A 230 29.09 -8.86 13.33
CA ASP A 230 30.26 -9.22 12.52
C ASP A 230 30.44 -8.31 11.30
N ASN A 231 29.35 -7.87 10.69
CA ASN A 231 29.38 -6.96 9.53
C ASN A 231 29.87 -5.55 9.86
N LEU A 232 30.04 -5.19 11.15
CA LEU A 232 30.61 -3.93 11.61
C LEU A 232 32.08 -4.03 12.01
N LYS A 233 32.59 -5.24 12.25
CA LYS A 233 33.98 -5.45 12.67
C LYS A 233 34.93 -4.99 11.57
N GLY A 234 35.95 -4.22 11.94
CA GLY A 234 36.95 -3.66 11.00
C GLY A 234 36.49 -2.46 10.18
N LYS A 235 35.23 -2.04 10.28
CA LYS A 235 34.76 -0.78 9.68
C LYS A 235 35.01 0.41 10.61
N ALA A 236 35.13 1.60 10.03
CA ALA A 236 35.11 2.83 10.82
C ALA A 236 33.70 3.08 11.37
N LEU A 237 33.59 3.26 12.69
CA LEU A 237 32.32 3.47 13.38
C LEU A 237 32.22 4.89 13.94
N PHE A 238 31.21 5.62 13.49
CA PHE A 238 30.98 7.03 13.79
C PHE A 238 29.99 7.16 14.94
N PRO A 239 30.25 8.02 15.95
CA PRO A 239 29.25 8.42 16.93
C PRO A 239 27.95 8.85 16.24
N HIS A 240 26.84 8.29 16.70
CA HIS A 240 25.54 8.47 16.07
C HIS A 240 24.45 8.57 17.13
N ILE A 241 23.61 9.59 17.02
CA ILE A 241 22.39 9.72 17.80
C ILE A 241 21.15 9.72 16.91
N SER A 242 20.04 9.22 17.45
CA SER A 242 18.73 9.50 16.88
C SER A 242 17.71 9.71 17.99
N PHE A 243 16.85 10.70 17.87
CA PHE A 243 15.94 11.06 18.93
C PHE A 243 14.59 11.55 18.42
N LYS A 244 13.56 11.43 19.26
CA LYS A 244 12.19 11.82 18.97
C LYS A 244 11.54 12.39 20.22
N GLY A 245 10.87 13.55 20.08
CA GLY A 245 10.18 14.22 21.17
C GLY A 245 11.10 14.76 22.28
N VAL A 246 12.41 14.91 22.04
CA VAL A 246 13.37 15.41 23.02
C VAL A 246 14.35 16.40 22.38
N SER A 247 14.95 17.24 23.22
CA SER A 247 16.12 18.06 22.86
C SER A 247 17.37 17.43 23.51
N VAL A 248 18.46 17.31 22.75
CA VAL A 248 19.65 16.55 23.14
C VAL A 248 20.88 17.44 23.09
N HIS A 249 21.70 17.37 24.13
CA HIS A 249 23.07 17.89 24.12
C HIS A 249 24.05 16.75 23.86
N THR A 250 25.01 16.94 22.95
CA THR A 250 26.11 15.98 22.75
C THR A 250 27.45 16.58 23.06
N ASN A 251 28.29 15.82 23.75
CA ASN A 251 29.66 16.21 24.09
C ASN A 251 30.66 15.17 23.52
N PHE A 252 31.52 15.64 22.62
CA PHE A 252 32.61 14.83 22.05
C PHE A 252 33.93 14.98 22.83
N GLY A 253 33.99 15.89 23.80
CA GLY A 253 35.17 16.17 24.62
C GLY A 253 35.87 17.49 24.26
N PRO A 254 37.10 17.71 24.78
CA PRO A 254 37.95 16.69 25.41
C PRO A 254 37.55 16.30 26.84
N THR A 255 36.78 17.14 27.53
CA THR A 255 36.40 16.93 28.94
C THR A 255 35.05 16.24 29.06
N PRO A 256 34.93 15.12 29.81
CA PRO A 256 33.64 14.48 30.08
C PRO A 256 32.80 15.31 31.04
N LEU A 257 31.47 15.31 30.84
CA LEU A 257 30.50 15.90 31.77
C LEU A 257 30.29 14.99 32.98
N ALA A 258 30.40 13.67 32.79
CA ALA A 258 30.32 12.67 33.85
C ALA A 258 31.53 11.73 33.75
N PRO A 259 32.56 11.90 34.60
CA PRO A 259 33.73 11.03 34.62
C PRO A 259 33.35 9.56 34.81
N LEU A 260 34.00 8.67 34.05
CA LEU A 260 33.87 7.22 34.22
C LEU A 260 34.74 6.74 35.41
N PRO A 261 34.48 5.53 35.96
CA PRO A 261 35.30 4.94 37.04
C PRO A 261 36.74 4.57 36.61
N PHE A 262 37.07 4.79 35.34
CA PHE A 262 38.40 4.62 34.75
C PHE A 262 38.63 5.72 33.71
N THR A 263 39.87 5.92 33.33
CA THR A 263 40.30 6.89 32.34
C THR A 263 39.93 6.41 30.94
N CYS A 264 39.01 7.11 30.28
CA CYS A 264 38.64 6.87 28.89
C CYS A 264 38.77 8.17 28.09
N ARG A 265 39.42 8.12 26.93
CA ARG A 265 39.55 9.29 26.06
C ARG A 265 38.24 9.54 25.31
N MET A 266 37.87 10.81 25.16
CA MET A 266 36.72 11.18 24.34
C MET A 266 37.09 11.29 22.86
N VAL A 267 36.11 11.23 21.97
CA VAL A 267 36.32 11.24 20.50
C VAL A 267 37.09 12.47 20.01
N GLN A 268 36.86 13.65 20.60
CA GLN A 268 37.58 14.90 20.27
C GLN A 268 39.09 14.80 20.54
N ASP A 269 39.49 13.93 21.47
CA ASP A 269 40.85 13.68 21.90
C ASP A 269 41.43 12.37 21.35
N ALA A 270 40.74 11.77 20.37
CA ALA A 270 41.18 10.53 19.74
C ALA A 270 42.50 10.71 18.98
N ALA A 271 43.32 9.67 18.98
CA ALA A 271 44.56 9.67 18.20
C ALA A 271 44.21 9.63 16.71
N LYS A 272 44.87 10.45 15.88
CA LYS A 272 44.61 10.52 14.43
C LYS A 272 44.68 9.15 13.75
N ALA A 273 45.64 8.31 14.17
CA ALA A 273 45.82 6.96 13.65
C ALA A 273 44.67 6.00 13.95
N ASP A 274 43.85 6.30 14.98
CA ASP A 274 42.70 5.49 15.35
C ASP A 274 41.40 5.99 14.70
N THR A 275 41.46 7.02 13.86
CA THR A 275 40.27 7.71 13.35
C THR A 275 40.16 7.71 11.83
N ALA A 276 38.92 7.73 11.35
CA ALA A 276 38.56 8.04 9.98
C ALA A 276 37.72 9.32 9.95
N VAL A 277 38.22 10.37 9.31
CA VAL A 277 37.50 11.65 9.20
C VAL A 277 36.60 11.61 7.96
N ALA A 278 35.30 11.84 8.14
CA ALA A 278 34.36 11.99 7.04
C ALA A 278 34.71 13.26 6.25
N VAL A 279 34.94 13.12 4.95
CA VAL A 279 35.35 14.22 4.07
C VAL A 279 34.17 15.17 3.90
N ALA A 280 34.17 16.33 4.55
CA ALA A 280 33.15 17.35 4.32
C ALA A 280 33.18 17.77 2.83
N GLN A 281 32.12 17.44 2.08
CA GLN A 281 31.97 17.82 0.67
C GLN A 281 31.36 19.23 0.60
N GLU A 282 32.01 20.19 1.23
CA GLU A 282 31.60 21.59 1.12
C GLU A 282 32.15 22.14 -0.22
N PRO A 283 31.28 22.64 -1.12
CA PRO A 283 31.74 23.22 -2.38
C PRO A 283 32.69 24.39 -2.12
N ALA A 284 33.75 24.50 -2.91
CA ALA A 284 34.76 25.55 -2.74
C ALA A 284 34.18 26.97 -2.92
N ASP A 285 33.10 27.11 -3.69
CA ASP A 285 32.38 28.36 -3.90
C ASP A 285 31.21 28.56 -2.92
N GLY A 286 31.02 27.63 -1.98
CA GLY A 286 29.92 27.63 -1.00
C GLY A 286 28.54 27.37 -1.60
N LYS A 287 28.42 27.04 -2.90
CA LYS A 287 27.14 26.83 -3.58
C LYS A 287 26.86 25.34 -3.76
N TYR A 288 25.83 24.85 -3.10
CA TYR A 288 25.39 23.46 -3.19
C TYR A 288 24.58 23.21 -4.46
N GLU A 289 24.45 21.95 -4.86
CA GLU A 289 23.70 21.58 -6.07
C GLU A 289 22.33 21.00 -5.71
N VAL A 290 21.30 21.40 -6.45
CA VAL A 290 19.97 20.81 -6.43
C VAL A 290 19.71 20.20 -7.80
N VAL A 291 19.65 18.88 -7.87
CA VAL A 291 19.40 18.14 -9.11
C VAL A 291 17.91 17.85 -9.23
N VAL A 292 17.35 18.12 -10.40
CA VAL A 292 15.96 17.85 -10.75
C VAL A 292 15.94 16.84 -11.90
N PRO A 293 15.72 15.54 -11.61
CA PRO A 293 15.59 14.51 -12.63
C PRO A 293 14.33 14.71 -13.48
N VAL A 294 14.48 14.74 -14.79
CA VAL A 294 13.39 14.82 -15.76
C VAL A 294 13.42 13.56 -16.61
N GLY A 295 12.52 12.63 -16.31
CA GLY A 295 12.36 11.37 -17.03
C GLY A 295 10.88 11.05 -17.18
N LEU A 296 10.54 10.29 -18.21
CA LEU A 296 9.16 9.92 -18.52
C LEU A 296 8.65 8.82 -17.57
N PRO A 297 7.35 8.82 -17.23
CA PRO A 297 6.79 7.79 -16.35
C PRO A 297 6.89 6.42 -17.01
N ASP A 298 7.28 5.42 -16.22
CA ASP A 298 7.46 4.02 -16.62
C ASP A 298 8.59 3.77 -17.65
N GLU A 299 9.40 4.79 -17.96
CA GLU A 299 10.58 4.69 -18.82
C GLU A 299 11.87 4.72 -18.00
N GLY A 300 11.87 4.10 -16.81
CA GLY A 300 13.08 3.87 -16.03
C GLY A 300 13.60 5.06 -15.22
N THR A 301 12.78 6.08 -14.97
CA THR A 301 13.19 7.30 -14.23
C THR A 301 13.77 6.99 -12.85
N PHE A 302 13.12 6.11 -12.07
CA PHE A 302 13.64 5.72 -10.76
C PHE A 302 14.88 4.83 -10.84
N ASP A 303 14.98 3.96 -11.85
CA ASP A 303 16.18 3.14 -12.07
C ASP A 303 17.38 4.04 -12.42
N TRP A 304 17.14 5.10 -13.20
CA TRP A 304 18.16 6.10 -13.53
C TRP A 304 18.60 6.83 -12.25
N LEU A 305 17.64 7.25 -11.42
CA LEU A 305 17.92 7.93 -10.16
C LEU A 305 18.76 7.06 -9.23
N ASP A 306 18.44 5.77 -9.12
CA ASP A 306 19.17 4.84 -8.27
C ASP A 306 20.62 4.66 -8.76
N LEU A 307 20.82 4.47 -10.07
CA LEU A 307 22.16 4.42 -10.68
C LEU A 307 22.94 5.73 -10.49
N TRP A 308 22.25 6.86 -10.59
CA TRP A 308 22.86 8.16 -10.40
C TRP A 308 23.28 8.37 -8.94
N LEU A 309 22.45 7.97 -7.97
CA LEU A 309 22.76 8.02 -6.54
C LEU A 309 23.90 7.08 -6.15
N GLU A 310 24.02 5.90 -6.78
CA GLU A 310 25.18 5.00 -6.61
C GLU A 310 26.51 5.72 -6.94
N LYS A 311 26.51 6.57 -7.98
CA LYS A 311 27.67 7.37 -8.39
C LYS A 311 27.80 8.69 -7.61
N ASN A 312 26.73 9.13 -6.92
CA ASN A 312 26.61 10.44 -6.27
C ASN A 312 26.10 10.33 -4.81
N ALA A 313 26.71 9.47 -4.00
CA ALA A 313 26.27 9.17 -2.63
C ALA A 313 26.26 10.37 -1.64
N GLY A 314 26.78 11.54 -2.04
CA GLY A 314 26.74 12.77 -1.24
C GLY A 314 25.43 13.56 -1.32
N TYR A 315 24.49 13.16 -2.18
CA TYR A 315 23.22 13.86 -2.40
C TYR A 315 22.12 13.34 -1.46
N THR A 316 21.34 14.26 -0.92
CA THR A 316 20.12 13.94 -0.16
C THR A 316 18.93 13.90 -1.09
N GLU A 317 18.26 12.74 -1.18
CA GLU A 317 17.03 12.62 -1.97
C GLU A 317 15.84 13.29 -1.26
N LEU A 318 15.08 14.10 -1.99
CA LEU A 318 13.77 14.63 -1.61
C LEU A 318 12.70 13.98 -2.48
N SER A 319 11.97 13.02 -1.92
CA SER A 319 10.91 12.29 -2.61
C SER A 319 9.97 11.64 -1.60
N ASP A 320 8.78 11.23 -2.04
CA ASP A 320 7.86 10.51 -1.16
C ASP A 320 8.40 9.10 -0.81
N ARG A 321 9.18 8.44 -1.69
CA ARG A 321 9.82 7.15 -1.34
C ARG A 321 10.85 7.28 -0.21
N MET A 322 11.59 8.39 -0.18
CA MET A 322 12.50 8.71 0.93
C MET A 322 11.71 8.93 2.22
N LEU A 323 10.60 9.69 2.16
CA LEU A 323 9.75 9.94 3.34
C LEU A 323 9.13 8.64 3.88
N VAL A 324 8.73 7.73 3.00
CA VAL A 324 8.21 6.41 3.40
C VAL A 324 9.31 5.57 4.07
N ALA A 325 10.50 5.49 3.48
CA ALA A 325 11.61 4.78 4.09
C ALA A 325 11.97 5.35 5.47
N TRP A 326 11.97 6.68 5.62
CA TRP A 326 12.26 7.34 6.89
C TRP A 326 11.16 7.10 7.94
N ALA A 327 9.90 7.05 7.51
CA ALA A 327 8.78 6.66 8.35
C ALA A 327 8.93 5.23 8.90
N GLU A 328 9.25 4.28 8.04
CA GLU A 328 9.48 2.88 8.43
C GLU A 328 10.67 2.75 9.39
N GLN A 329 11.79 3.42 9.09
CA GLN A 329 12.95 3.47 9.98
C GLN A 329 12.63 4.10 11.34
N SER A 330 11.63 4.99 11.38
CA SER A 330 11.15 5.62 12.62
C SER A 330 10.19 4.75 13.44
N GLY A 331 9.98 3.49 13.01
CA GLY A 331 9.13 2.51 13.68
C GLY A 331 7.66 2.60 13.29
N MET A 332 7.32 3.33 12.22
CA MET A 332 5.98 3.24 11.65
C MET A 332 5.85 1.95 10.85
N GLY A 333 4.70 1.27 11.01
CA GLY A 333 4.40 0.11 10.20
C GLY A 333 4.27 0.48 8.72
N LYS A 334 4.28 -0.53 7.84
CA LYS A 334 4.06 -0.33 6.41
C LYS A 334 2.75 0.45 6.16
N PRO A 335 2.72 1.37 5.19
CA PRO A 335 1.50 2.08 4.83
C PRO A 335 0.39 1.10 4.50
N ARG A 336 -0.84 1.44 4.90
CA ARG A 336 -2.03 0.68 4.53
C ARG A 336 -2.54 1.20 3.18
N GLY A 337 -3.16 0.31 2.42
CA GLY A 337 -3.58 0.59 1.05
C GLY A 337 -2.63 -0.07 0.06
N ALA A 338 -3.08 -1.19 -0.48
CA ALA A 338 -2.53 -1.81 -1.69
C ALA A 338 -3.57 -1.62 -2.80
N GLY A 339 -3.12 -1.33 -4.02
CA GLY A 339 -3.98 -1.23 -5.19
C GLY A 339 -3.74 0.04 -6.03
N SER A 340 -4.74 0.39 -6.84
CA SER A 340 -4.70 1.44 -7.88
C SER A 340 -4.44 2.87 -7.40
N LYS A 341 -4.37 3.11 -6.08
CA LYS A 341 -4.17 4.45 -5.47
C LYS A 341 -2.70 4.81 -5.22
N VAL A 342 -1.78 3.84 -5.23
CA VAL A 342 -0.35 4.09 -5.04
C VAL A 342 0.39 4.10 -6.38
N SER A 343 1.53 4.78 -6.41
CA SER A 343 2.41 4.85 -7.58
C SER A 343 3.88 4.94 -7.13
N GLY A 344 4.82 4.77 -8.05
CA GLY A 344 6.25 4.99 -7.78
C GLY A 344 6.52 6.41 -7.28
N ASP A 345 5.81 7.40 -7.82
CA ASP A 345 5.91 8.80 -7.42
C ASP A 345 5.21 9.13 -6.09
N LYS A 346 4.16 8.38 -5.76
CA LYS A 346 3.35 8.53 -4.54
C LYS A 346 3.14 7.13 -3.90
N PRO A 347 4.16 6.57 -3.23
CA PRO A 347 4.17 5.18 -2.78
C PRO A 347 3.33 4.89 -1.52
N ALA A 348 2.84 5.92 -0.83
CA ALA A 348 1.98 5.76 0.35
C ALA A 348 0.58 6.35 0.10
N ALA A 349 -0.44 5.52 0.27
CA ALA A 349 -1.84 5.94 0.21
C ALA A 349 -2.33 6.44 1.57
N GLU A 350 -2.21 5.63 2.64
CA GLU A 350 -2.80 5.98 3.93
C GLU A 350 -1.98 5.45 5.13
N TRP A 351 -1.73 6.32 6.11
CA TRP A 351 -1.45 5.98 7.49
C TRP A 351 -2.46 6.69 8.39
N HIS A 352 -3.00 6.00 9.40
CA HIS A 352 -4.06 6.53 10.26
C HIS A 352 -3.66 7.83 10.98
N ASP A 353 -2.40 7.95 11.40
CA ASP A 353 -1.90 9.06 12.23
C ASP A 353 -0.69 9.80 11.59
N PHE A 354 -0.46 9.62 10.30
CA PHE A 354 0.69 10.21 9.60
C PHE A 354 0.34 10.63 8.17
N ASP A 355 0.32 11.94 7.94
CA ASP A 355 0.07 12.53 6.62
C ASP A 355 1.39 12.84 5.91
N ILE A 356 1.72 12.08 4.87
CA ILE A 356 2.93 12.28 4.07
C ILE A 356 2.95 13.64 3.37
N ALA A 357 1.79 14.21 3.01
CA ALA A 357 1.71 15.51 2.36
C ALA A 357 2.08 16.65 3.34
N SER A 358 1.65 16.58 4.60
CA SER A 358 2.12 17.46 5.68
C SER A 358 3.63 17.34 5.89
N VAL A 359 4.17 16.12 5.95
CA VAL A 359 5.62 15.91 6.13
C VAL A 359 6.41 16.45 4.96
N ARG A 360 5.98 16.18 3.72
CA ARG A 360 6.59 16.75 2.51
C ARG A 360 6.63 18.27 2.58
N ARG A 361 5.53 18.93 2.93
CA ARG A 361 5.50 20.40 3.08
C ARG A 361 6.53 20.91 4.08
N ALA A 362 6.66 20.26 5.23
CA ALA A 362 7.66 20.62 6.26
C ALA A 362 9.11 20.34 5.81
N VAL A 363 9.35 19.24 5.11
CA VAL A 363 10.67 18.93 4.55
C VAL A 363 11.07 19.95 3.49
N TYR A 364 10.16 20.27 2.57
CA TYR A 364 10.42 21.23 1.50
C TYR A 364 10.49 22.68 1.99
N SER A 365 9.98 23.02 3.18
CA SER A 365 10.17 24.36 3.76
C SER A 365 11.54 24.53 4.40
N ILE A 366 12.17 23.45 4.86
CA ILE A 366 13.45 23.52 5.56
C ILE A 366 14.66 23.12 4.72
N ALA A 367 14.47 22.33 3.67
CA ALA A 367 15.57 21.91 2.80
C ALA A 367 16.39 23.10 2.24
N PRO A 368 15.79 24.22 1.77
CA PRO A 368 16.57 25.38 1.33
C PRO A 368 17.38 26.05 2.46
N LEU A 369 17.02 25.83 3.73
CA LEU A 369 17.72 26.40 4.87
C LEU A 369 18.91 25.53 5.34
N GLN A 370 19.09 24.35 4.76
CA GLN A 370 20.12 23.40 5.17
C GLN A 370 21.14 23.19 4.03
N PRO A 371 22.33 23.80 4.12
CA PRO A 371 23.34 23.73 3.05
C PRO A 371 23.86 22.28 2.85
N ARG A 372 23.39 21.63 1.79
CA ARG A 372 23.81 20.30 1.32
C ARG A 372 23.37 20.07 -0.13
N HIS A 373 23.94 19.06 -0.78
CA HIS A 373 23.50 18.64 -2.10
C HIS A 373 22.16 17.90 -2.05
N TYR A 374 21.23 18.23 -2.96
CA TYR A 374 19.89 17.65 -3.04
C TYR A 374 19.60 17.06 -4.40
N VAL A 375 18.79 16.00 -4.44
CA VAL A 375 18.11 15.55 -5.65
C VAL A 375 16.61 15.51 -5.38
N VAL A 376 15.82 16.23 -6.17
CA VAL A 376 14.37 16.39 -5.96
C VAL A 376 13.63 15.54 -6.97
N MET A 377 13.08 14.41 -6.51
CA MET A 377 12.44 13.43 -7.37
C MET A 377 10.92 13.45 -7.19
N GLU A 378 10.24 14.05 -8.16
CA GLU A 378 8.80 13.88 -8.38
C GLU A 378 8.53 13.76 -9.89
N VAL A 379 8.17 12.56 -10.38
CA VAL A 379 8.04 12.24 -11.82
C VAL A 379 7.10 13.21 -12.51
N ARG A 380 5.89 13.40 -11.95
CA ARG A 380 4.88 14.30 -12.52
C ARG A 380 5.36 15.75 -12.46
N SER A 381 5.78 16.21 -11.29
CA SER A 381 6.11 17.62 -11.06
C SER A 381 7.33 18.08 -11.85
N ASN A 382 8.33 17.20 -12.01
CA ASN A 382 9.53 17.51 -12.78
C ASN A 382 9.27 17.56 -14.30
N LEU A 383 8.15 17.02 -14.79
CA LEU A 383 7.73 17.14 -16.19
C LEU A 383 6.85 18.37 -16.45
N ILE A 384 6.38 19.09 -15.42
CA ILE A 384 5.48 20.25 -15.58
C ILE A 384 6.28 21.55 -15.38
N LYS A 385 6.27 22.43 -16.39
CA LYS A 385 7.00 23.70 -16.40
C LYS A 385 6.72 24.58 -15.17
N ASP A 386 5.46 24.80 -14.85
CA ASP A 386 5.06 25.67 -13.73
C ASP A 386 5.53 25.11 -12.38
N GLU A 387 5.52 23.79 -12.21
CA GLU A 387 5.94 23.11 -10.99
C GLU A 387 7.48 23.15 -10.85
N ARG A 388 8.22 23.00 -11.96
CA ARG A 388 9.68 23.23 -11.99
C ARG A 388 10.05 24.66 -11.65
N GLN A 389 9.37 25.66 -12.21
CA GLN A 389 9.61 27.07 -11.89
C GLN A 389 9.33 27.37 -10.41
N ALA A 390 8.29 26.77 -9.82
CA ALA A 390 8.01 26.89 -8.40
C ALA A 390 9.13 26.27 -7.54
N LEU A 391 9.71 25.15 -7.96
CA LEU A 391 10.86 24.52 -7.30
C LEU A 391 12.12 25.40 -7.42
N VAL A 392 12.40 25.96 -8.59
CA VAL A 392 13.53 26.87 -8.81
C VAL A 392 13.44 28.08 -7.89
N LYS A 393 12.26 28.70 -7.78
CA LYS A 393 12.01 29.83 -6.87
C LYS A 393 12.24 29.47 -5.40
N ARG A 394 11.95 28.23 -5.00
CA ARG A 394 12.08 27.76 -3.61
C ARG A 394 13.53 27.60 -3.16
N PHE A 395 14.45 27.30 -4.07
CA PHE A 395 15.89 27.16 -3.80
C PHE A 395 16.71 28.35 -4.33
N GLY A 396 16.05 29.45 -4.73
CA GLY A 396 16.62 30.60 -5.42
C GLY A 396 17.45 31.56 -4.53
N ASP A 397 17.65 31.22 -3.26
CA ASP A 397 18.22 32.01 -2.17
C ASP A 397 19.73 32.32 -2.34
N GLY A 398 20.34 31.89 -3.46
CA GLY A 398 21.76 32.10 -3.78
C GLY A 398 22.72 31.05 -3.22
N ALA A 399 22.27 30.21 -2.27
CA ALA A 399 23.05 29.11 -1.70
C ALA A 399 23.12 27.87 -2.61
N PHE A 400 22.28 27.81 -3.66
CA PHE A 400 22.15 26.63 -4.52
C PHE A 400 22.31 26.95 -6.00
N LYS A 401 22.89 26.01 -6.75
CA LYS A 401 22.82 25.89 -8.20
C LYS A 401 21.84 24.78 -8.53
N ILE A 402 20.81 25.10 -9.31
CA ILE A 402 19.74 24.15 -9.64
C ILE A 402 20.00 23.61 -11.05
N HIS A 403 20.15 22.30 -11.17
CA HIS A 403 20.45 21.61 -12.41
C HIS A 403 19.31 20.67 -12.80
N ALA A 404 18.82 20.78 -14.02
CA ALA A 404 17.90 19.78 -14.55
C ALA A 404 18.70 18.66 -15.24
N HIS A 405 18.37 17.41 -14.95
CA HIS A 405 19.00 16.24 -15.56
C HIS A 405 17.95 15.48 -16.38
N VAL A 406 18.05 15.56 -17.70
CA VAL A 406 17.07 15.00 -18.64
C VAL A 406 17.49 13.59 -19.07
N ALA A 407 16.74 12.59 -18.63
CA ALA A 407 16.87 11.18 -18.99
C ALA A 407 15.70 10.77 -19.88
N VAL A 408 15.71 11.24 -21.14
CA VAL A 408 14.66 10.99 -22.15
C VAL A 408 15.31 10.61 -23.48
N GLY A 409 14.70 9.70 -24.22
CA GLY A 409 15.21 9.20 -25.50
C GLY A 409 15.97 7.88 -25.35
N THR A 410 17.01 7.66 -26.16
CA THR A 410 17.78 6.40 -26.14
C THR A 410 18.70 6.32 -24.90
N PRO A 411 18.53 5.33 -24.01
CA PRO A 411 19.37 5.20 -22.81
C PRO A 411 20.82 4.82 -23.11
N THR A 412 21.70 5.18 -22.18
CA THR A 412 23.14 4.85 -22.24
C THR A 412 23.39 3.34 -22.06
N PRO A 413 24.56 2.82 -22.51
CA PRO A 413 24.94 1.43 -22.29
C PRO A 413 24.91 1.02 -20.81
N ASP A 414 25.45 1.84 -19.91
CA ASP A 414 25.43 1.62 -18.46
C ASP A 414 24.01 1.39 -17.93
N PHE A 415 23.04 2.14 -18.45
CA PHE A 415 21.63 2.00 -18.05
C PHE A 415 21.03 0.70 -18.58
N LYS A 416 21.37 0.28 -19.80
CA LYS A 416 20.92 -1.02 -20.34
C LYS A 416 21.48 -2.19 -19.54
N GLU A 417 22.76 -2.12 -19.14
CA GLU A 417 23.37 -3.12 -18.26
C GLU A 417 22.70 -3.17 -16.88
N LEU A 418 22.35 -2.01 -16.31
CA LEU A 418 21.55 -1.94 -15.10
C LEU A 418 20.19 -2.64 -15.26
N VAL A 419 19.46 -2.34 -16.33
CA VAL A 419 18.14 -2.94 -16.61
C VAL A 419 18.26 -4.47 -16.75
N GLN A 420 19.27 -4.97 -17.45
CA GLN A 420 19.52 -6.40 -17.56
C GLN A 420 19.85 -7.02 -16.19
N ARG A 421 20.72 -6.37 -15.40
CA ARG A 421 21.06 -6.82 -14.04
C ARG A 421 19.85 -6.87 -13.12
N LEU A 422 19.00 -5.84 -13.13
CA LEU A 422 17.80 -5.75 -12.31
C LEU A 422 16.73 -6.75 -12.75
N THR A 423 16.51 -6.91 -14.06
CA THR A 423 15.58 -7.90 -14.62
C THR A 423 16.02 -9.32 -14.25
N LEU A 424 17.32 -9.63 -14.37
CA LEU A 424 17.87 -10.93 -13.98
C LEU A 424 17.66 -11.19 -12.48
N LYS A 425 17.89 -10.17 -11.65
CA LYS A 425 17.65 -10.25 -10.21
C LYS A 425 16.18 -10.50 -9.89
N GLN A 426 15.25 -9.77 -10.49
CA GLN A 426 13.81 -9.97 -10.29
C GLN A 426 13.35 -11.36 -10.73
N LYS A 427 13.90 -11.86 -11.85
CA LYS A 427 13.63 -13.21 -12.34
C LYS A 427 14.15 -14.27 -11.38
N GLN A 428 15.37 -14.09 -10.85
CA GLN A 428 15.95 -14.99 -9.86
C GLN A 428 15.14 -14.98 -8.57
N GLU A 429 14.77 -13.82 -8.04
CA GLU A 429 13.95 -13.71 -6.82
C GLU A 429 12.56 -14.34 -6.99
N SER A 430 11.96 -14.23 -8.18
CA SER A 430 10.69 -14.87 -8.50
C SER A 430 10.82 -16.40 -8.57
N SER A 431 11.91 -16.88 -9.19
CA SER A 431 12.27 -18.29 -9.26
C SER A 431 12.52 -18.87 -7.86
N ASP A 432 13.32 -18.17 -7.04
CA ASP A 432 13.64 -18.55 -5.67
C ASP A 432 12.37 -18.60 -4.80
N ARG A 433 11.48 -17.61 -4.94
CA ARG A 433 10.21 -17.58 -4.20
C ARG A 433 9.30 -18.74 -4.59
N ALA A 434 9.17 -19.02 -5.89
CA ALA A 434 8.37 -20.15 -6.37
C ALA A 434 8.94 -21.48 -5.89
N PHE A 435 10.26 -21.63 -5.91
CA PHE A 435 10.96 -22.80 -5.38
C PHE A 435 10.73 -22.98 -3.88
N GLN A 436 10.87 -21.91 -3.07
CA GLN A 436 10.62 -21.96 -1.63
C GLN A 436 9.16 -22.31 -1.30
N LEU A 437 8.20 -21.77 -2.05
CA LEU A 437 6.78 -22.12 -1.87
C LEU A 437 6.53 -23.61 -2.14
N LYS A 438 7.05 -24.15 -3.25
CA LYS A 438 6.97 -25.58 -3.56
C LYS A 438 7.61 -26.44 -2.47
N LYS A 439 8.81 -26.06 -2.02
CA LYS A 439 9.52 -26.76 -0.94
C LYS A 439 8.73 -26.77 0.37
N MET A 440 8.11 -25.64 0.74
CA MET A 440 7.24 -25.57 1.92
C MET A 440 5.99 -26.43 1.77
N GLU A 441 5.38 -26.48 0.59
CA GLU A 441 4.23 -27.34 0.31
C GLU A 441 4.59 -28.83 0.36
N GLU A 442 5.72 -29.23 -0.23
CA GLU A 442 6.24 -30.61 -0.17
C GLU A 442 6.55 -31.02 1.26
N LYS A 443 7.27 -30.17 2.02
CA LYS A 443 7.56 -30.41 3.43
C LYS A 443 6.27 -30.53 4.27
N ARG A 444 5.27 -29.69 3.99
CA ARG A 444 3.96 -29.76 4.66
C ARG A 444 3.21 -31.05 4.33
N LYS A 445 3.21 -31.48 3.06
CA LYS A 445 2.59 -32.75 2.63
C LYS A 445 3.27 -33.95 3.29
N TRP A 446 4.60 -33.97 3.32
CA TRP A 446 5.38 -35.00 3.98
C TRP A 446 5.10 -35.06 5.49
N GLN A 447 5.06 -33.91 6.18
CA GLN A 447 4.70 -33.84 7.60
C GLN A 447 3.28 -34.35 7.88
N LEU A 448 2.33 -34.05 6.99
CA LEU A 448 0.95 -34.55 7.10
C LEU A 448 0.89 -36.06 6.87
N ALA A 449 1.58 -36.58 5.85
CA ALA A 449 1.65 -38.01 5.57
C ALA A 449 2.29 -38.78 6.74
N LYS A 450 3.39 -38.26 7.29
CA LYS A 450 4.03 -38.80 8.50
C LYS A 450 3.07 -38.82 9.69
N ALA A 451 2.35 -37.73 9.94
CA ALA A 451 1.37 -37.65 11.02
C ALA A 451 0.17 -38.62 10.81
N GLN A 452 -0.32 -38.76 9.58
CA GLN A 452 -1.39 -39.70 9.23
C GLN A 452 -0.96 -41.15 9.41
N PHE A 453 0.27 -41.50 9.00
CA PHE A 453 0.87 -42.80 9.21
C PHE A 453 0.92 -43.16 10.71
N HIS A 454 1.48 -42.27 11.54
CA HIS A 454 1.53 -42.48 12.99
C HIS A 454 0.13 -42.58 13.63
N ALA A 455 -0.84 -41.77 13.19
CA ALA A 455 -2.22 -41.83 13.67
C ALA A 455 -2.94 -43.13 13.28
N ALA A 456 -2.72 -43.64 12.06
CA ALA A 456 -3.27 -44.91 11.60
C ALA A 456 -2.68 -46.08 12.40
N LYS A 457 -1.37 -46.06 12.68
CA LYS A 457 -0.70 -47.04 13.54
C LYS A 457 -1.29 -47.04 14.95
N ALA A 458 -1.46 -45.86 15.56
CA ALA A 458 -2.08 -45.72 16.88
C ALA A 458 -3.52 -46.25 16.92
N LYS A 459 -4.33 -45.99 15.89
CA LYS A 459 -5.70 -46.53 15.78
C LYS A 459 -5.72 -48.05 15.67
N LYS A 460 -4.87 -48.65 14.83
CA LYS A 460 -4.75 -50.11 14.70
C LYS A 460 -4.35 -50.75 16.03
N LYS A 461 -3.38 -50.17 16.74
CA LYS A 461 -2.96 -50.65 18.07
C LYS A 461 -4.09 -50.57 19.10
N ALA A 462 -4.77 -49.42 19.20
CA ALA A 462 -5.92 -49.25 20.09
C ALA A 462 -7.08 -50.20 19.76
N GLU A 463 -7.32 -50.52 18.49
CA GLU A 463 -8.33 -51.48 18.07
C GLU A 463 -7.96 -52.92 18.45
N LYS A 464 -6.71 -53.34 18.21
CA LYS A 464 -6.19 -54.64 18.67
C LYS A 464 -6.35 -54.79 20.19
N GLU A 465 -5.94 -53.79 20.97
CA GLU A 465 -6.11 -53.76 22.43
C GLU A 465 -7.59 -53.82 22.85
N ARG A 466 -8.48 -53.11 22.15
CA ARG A 466 -9.92 -53.14 22.43
C ARG A 466 -10.52 -54.51 22.15
N GLN A 467 -10.14 -55.15 21.04
CA GLN A 467 -10.59 -56.50 20.69
C GLN A 467 -10.09 -57.55 21.69
N GLN A 468 -8.83 -57.44 22.15
CA GLN A 468 -8.29 -58.30 23.21
C GLN A 468 -9.06 -58.14 24.51
N LYS A 469 -9.29 -56.90 24.97
CA LYS A 469 -10.11 -56.62 26.17
C LYS A 469 -11.54 -57.15 26.03
N LEU A 470 -12.13 -57.06 24.84
CA LEU A 470 -13.47 -57.58 24.57
C LEU A 470 -13.51 -59.12 24.65
N LYS A 471 -12.51 -59.80 24.05
CA LYS A 471 -12.35 -61.26 24.15
C LYS A 471 -12.13 -61.72 25.59
N GLU A 472 -11.33 -60.99 26.37
CA GLU A 472 -11.09 -61.27 27.79
C GLU A 472 -12.36 -61.08 28.63
N MET A 473 -13.10 -59.99 28.39
CA MET A 473 -14.37 -59.73 29.05
C MET A 473 -15.42 -60.80 28.69
N GLN A 474 -15.49 -61.24 27.44
CA GLN A 474 -16.36 -62.34 27.01
C GLN A 474 -16.00 -63.65 27.71
N LYS A 475 -14.70 -63.99 27.85
CA LYS A 475 -14.25 -65.14 28.64
C LYS A 475 -14.66 -65.02 30.10
N LYS A 476 -14.50 -63.85 30.72
CA LYS A 476 -14.93 -63.58 32.12
C LYS A 476 -16.44 -63.69 32.29
N VAL A 477 -17.23 -63.18 31.35
CA VAL A 477 -18.70 -63.29 31.37
C VAL A 477 -19.15 -64.73 31.14
N ALA A 478 -18.51 -65.47 30.24
CA ALA A 478 -18.78 -66.90 30.04
C ALA A 478 -18.46 -67.73 31.29
N ALA A 479 -17.31 -67.46 31.93
CA ALA A 479 -16.94 -68.09 33.21
C ALA A 479 -17.92 -67.72 34.34
N ALA A 480 -18.34 -66.45 34.43
CA ALA A 480 -19.33 -66.00 35.41
C ALA A 480 -20.72 -66.61 35.15
N LYS A 481 -21.15 -66.76 33.90
CA LYS A 481 -22.39 -67.47 33.55
C LYS A 481 -22.30 -68.96 33.85
N ALA A 482 -21.16 -69.61 33.61
CA ALA A 482 -20.94 -71.00 34.00
C ALA A 482 -20.94 -71.17 35.54
N ALA A 483 -20.35 -70.23 36.29
CA ALA A 483 -20.41 -70.21 37.75
C ALA A 483 -21.83 -69.93 38.27
N ALA A 484 -22.57 -69.03 37.64
CA ALA A 484 -23.96 -68.73 37.99
C ALA A 484 -24.94 -69.87 37.64
N ALA A 485 -24.67 -70.63 36.57
CA ALA A 485 -25.40 -71.87 36.28
C ALA A 485 -25.15 -72.91 37.38
N LYS A 486 -23.89 -73.08 37.82
CA LYS A 486 -23.55 -73.92 38.98
C LYS A 486 -24.17 -73.42 40.29
N ALA A 487 -24.37 -72.11 40.47
CA ALA A 487 -25.03 -71.54 41.64
C ALA A 487 -26.56 -71.68 41.61
N LYS A 488 -27.19 -71.64 40.42
CA LYS A 488 -28.64 -71.82 40.25
C LYS A 488 -29.10 -73.29 40.31
N GLU A 489 -28.20 -74.26 40.17
CA GLU A 489 -28.45 -75.66 40.53
C GLU A 489 -28.22 -75.95 42.03
N GLY A 490 -27.68 -75.00 42.81
CA GLY A 490 -27.33 -75.19 44.23
C GLY A 490 -28.38 -74.72 45.25
N GLU A 491 -29.49 -74.11 44.84
CA GLU A 491 -30.51 -73.54 45.75
C GLU A 491 -31.91 -74.12 45.53
N ALA A 492 -31.98 -75.40 45.14
CA ALA A 492 -33.19 -76.22 45.19
C ALA A 492 -32.83 -77.66 45.58
N LYS A 493 -32.98 -77.94 46.88
CA LYS A 493 -32.95 -79.23 47.59
C LYS A 493 -31.58 -79.81 48.00
N GLU A 494 -31.21 -79.46 49.23
CA GLU A 494 -31.13 -80.47 50.29
C GLU A 494 -32.42 -81.33 50.27
N GLY A 495 -32.31 -82.52 49.69
CA GLY A 495 -32.74 -83.70 50.43
C GLY A 495 -31.60 -84.08 51.36
N GLU A 496 -31.95 -84.35 52.61
CA GLU A 496 -31.17 -84.97 53.69
C GLU A 496 -29.70 -85.34 53.41
N GLY A 497 -28.79 -84.66 54.12
CA GLY A 497 -27.72 -85.34 54.87
C GLY A 497 -26.67 -86.16 54.12
N LYS A 498 -25.70 -85.45 53.52
CA LYS A 498 -24.24 -85.54 53.79
C LYS A 498 -23.57 -86.94 53.83
N GLU A 499 -22.76 -87.26 52.81
CA GLU A 499 -21.34 -87.69 52.97
C GLU A 499 -20.53 -87.68 51.64
N GLU A 500 -19.32 -87.12 51.74
CA GLU A 500 -18.04 -87.37 51.03
C GLU A 500 -17.83 -87.41 49.48
N LYS A 501 -17.08 -86.38 49.01
CA LYS A 501 -15.69 -86.39 48.44
C LYS A 501 -15.34 -86.93 47.01
N LYS A 502 -14.54 -86.06 46.34
CA LYS A 502 -13.41 -86.26 45.37
C LYS A 502 -13.71 -86.48 43.86
N GLU A 503 -13.24 -85.56 42.99
CA GLU A 503 -11.97 -85.56 42.16
C GLU A 503 -12.17 -86.38 40.87
N GLU A 504 -11.77 -86.03 39.64
CA GLU A 504 -10.60 -85.37 39.01
C GLU A 504 -11.08 -84.62 37.73
N GLU A 505 -10.58 -83.44 37.35
CA GLU A 505 -9.31 -83.15 36.64
C GLU A 505 -9.26 -83.64 35.18
N LYS A 506 -9.16 -82.70 34.22
CA LYS A 506 -8.22 -82.83 33.10
C LYS A 506 -7.86 -81.47 32.48
N GLU A 507 -6.56 -81.40 32.23
CA GLU A 507 -5.67 -80.31 31.85
C GLU A 507 -5.60 -80.08 30.32
N GLU A 508 -4.72 -79.16 29.94
CA GLU A 508 -4.18 -78.78 28.61
C GLU A 508 -4.96 -77.67 27.86
N GLY A 509 -4.34 -76.61 27.34
CA GLY A 509 -2.92 -76.29 27.20
C GLY A 509 -2.75 -74.84 26.74
N LYS A 510 -1.53 -74.34 26.93
CA LYS A 510 -1.05 -72.97 26.71
C LYS A 510 -0.58 -72.81 25.25
N GLU A 511 -0.90 -71.71 24.58
CA GLU A 511 -0.06 -71.18 23.50
C GLU A 511 -0.09 -69.66 23.50
N GLU A 512 1.10 -69.11 23.66
CA GLU A 512 1.48 -67.71 23.75
C GLU A 512 2.12 -67.41 22.39
N GLU A 513 1.44 -66.64 21.54
CA GLU A 513 1.97 -66.19 20.25
C GLU A 513 2.16 -64.66 20.34
N GLU A 514 3.32 -64.25 20.86
CA GLU A 514 3.85 -62.90 20.63
C GLU A 514 4.44 -62.88 19.21
N GLU A 515 3.67 -62.37 18.24
CA GLU A 515 4.26 -61.89 16.99
C GLU A 515 5.14 -60.66 17.32
N PRO A 516 6.39 -60.59 16.84
CA PRO A 516 7.17 -59.36 16.94
C PRO A 516 6.48 -58.25 16.16
N GLU A 517 6.08 -57.18 16.85
CA GLU A 517 5.57 -55.95 16.24
C GLU A 517 6.74 -55.31 15.47
N GLU A 518 6.97 -55.70 14.20
CA GLU A 518 7.93 -55.01 13.33
C GLU A 518 7.59 -53.51 13.37
N GLU A 519 8.55 -52.70 13.81
CA GLU A 519 8.44 -51.25 13.81
C GLU A 519 8.45 -50.77 12.36
N GLU A 520 7.30 -50.84 11.68
CA GLU A 520 7.12 -50.14 10.41
C GLU A 520 7.36 -48.65 10.67
N GLU A 521 8.50 -48.14 10.19
CA GLU A 521 8.84 -46.73 10.15
C GLU A 521 8.24 -46.06 8.90
N PHE A 522 8.01 -44.76 8.97
CA PHE A 522 7.50 -43.99 7.83
C PHE A 522 8.57 -43.95 6.72
N GLY A 523 8.40 -44.78 5.68
CA GLY A 523 9.41 -45.05 4.65
C GLY A 523 9.58 -44.01 3.53
N GLU A 524 8.87 -42.87 3.58
CA GLU A 524 9.10 -41.79 2.61
C GLU A 524 10.26 -40.88 3.06
N PRO A 525 11.30 -40.68 2.22
CA PRO A 525 12.44 -39.85 2.57
C PRO A 525 12.03 -38.38 2.79
N GLU A 526 12.66 -37.70 3.75
CA GLU A 526 12.43 -36.26 3.95
C GLU A 526 12.85 -35.50 2.67
N PRO A 527 12.06 -34.51 2.21
CA PRO A 527 12.41 -33.71 1.04
C PRO A 527 13.81 -33.09 1.19
N ALA A 528 14.67 -33.31 0.20
CA ALA A 528 16.06 -32.86 0.22
C ALA A 528 16.20 -31.33 0.23
N ASP A 529 17.27 -30.83 0.85
CA ASP A 529 17.63 -29.42 0.81
C ASP A 529 18.29 -29.05 -0.53
N GLU A 530 17.47 -28.99 -1.58
CA GLU A 530 17.91 -28.54 -2.90
C GLU A 530 18.15 -27.02 -2.95
N VAL A 531 19.09 -26.62 -3.81
CA VAL A 531 19.43 -25.21 -4.07
C VAL A 531 18.47 -24.66 -5.14
N PRO A 532 17.98 -23.41 -5.01
CA PRO A 532 17.05 -22.86 -5.99
C PRO A 532 17.65 -22.78 -7.40
N PRO A 533 16.83 -22.93 -8.46
CA PRO A 533 17.31 -22.95 -9.83
C PRO A 533 17.83 -21.59 -10.27
N LYS A 534 19.03 -21.57 -10.87
CA LYS A 534 19.64 -20.35 -11.42
C LYS A 534 19.03 -20.01 -12.78
N VAL A 535 18.48 -18.80 -12.90
CA VAL A 535 17.84 -18.34 -14.15
C VAL A 535 18.80 -17.52 -15.01
N ALA A 536 18.52 -17.46 -16.31
CA ALA A 536 19.21 -16.60 -17.28
C ALA A 536 18.19 -15.75 -18.04
N LEU A 537 18.66 -14.63 -18.60
CA LEU A 537 17.83 -13.78 -19.45
C LEU A 537 17.68 -14.37 -20.86
N THR A 538 16.46 -14.32 -21.40
CA THR A 538 16.16 -14.60 -22.81
C THR A 538 16.68 -13.47 -23.72
N ALA A 539 16.71 -13.70 -25.03
CA ALA A 539 17.11 -12.66 -25.99
C ALA A 539 16.16 -11.46 -25.96
N GLU A 540 14.86 -11.69 -25.83
CA GLU A 540 13.83 -10.65 -25.67
C GLU A 540 14.04 -9.85 -24.39
N GLU A 541 14.31 -10.51 -23.26
CA GLU A 541 14.56 -9.82 -21.99
C GLU A 541 15.84 -8.97 -22.02
N LYS A 542 16.85 -9.38 -22.80
CA LYS A 542 18.06 -8.57 -23.02
C LYS A 542 17.83 -7.36 -23.92
N ALA A 543 16.84 -7.43 -24.81
CA ALA A 543 16.46 -6.35 -25.71
C ALA A 543 15.53 -5.31 -25.05
N MET A 544 14.93 -5.63 -23.90
CA MET A 544 14.11 -4.68 -23.14
C MET A 544 14.91 -3.45 -22.74
N VAL A 545 14.37 -2.28 -23.07
CA VAL A 545 14.95 -0.97 -22.72
C VAL A 545 14.62 -0.59 -21.27
N TYR A 546 13.43 -0.95 -20.81
CA TYR A 546 12.92 -0.67 -19.48
C TYR A 546 12.32 -1.96 -18.90
N ARG A 547 12.53 -2.21 -17.60
CA ARG A 547 11.97 -3.40 -16.93
C ARG A 547 10.51 -3.18 -16.54
N PRO A 548 9.66 -4.22 -16.60
CA PRO A 548 8.30 -4.12 -16.09
C PRO A 548 8.30 -3.91 -14.56
N ARG A 549 7.35 -3.10 -14.08
CA ARG A 549 7.13 -2.84 -12.65
C ARG A 549 5.67 -3.13 -12.30
N ASP A 550 5.47 -3.74 -11.14
CA ASP A 550 4.13 -4.02 -10.60
C ASP A 550 3.39 -2.72 -10.25
N ILE A 551 4.14 -1.72 -9.80
CA ILE A 551 3.62 -0.39 -9.44
C ILE A 551 4.12 0.60 -10.49
N LYS A 552 3.18 1.22 -11.20
CA LYS A 552 3.44 2.27 -12.18
C LYS A 552 3.96 3.53 -11.52
N ASP A 553 4.74 4.33 -12.25
CA ASP A 553 5.33 5.56 -11.72
C ASP A 553 4.26 6.61 -11.39
N LEU A 554 3.14 6.63 -12.12
CA LEU A 554 1.97 7.47 -11.84
C LEU A 554 0.69 6.63 -11.79
N THR A 555 -0.28 7.05 -10.96
CA THR A 555 -1.62 6.44 -10.99
C THR A 555 -2.34 6.79 -12.30
N PRO A 556 -3.30 5.98 -12.76
CA PRO A 556 -4.03 6.27 -14.01
C PRO A 556 -4.63 7.68 -14.05
N LEU A 557 -5.21 8.14 -12.93
CA LEU A 557 -5.78 9.49 -12.81
C LEU A 557 -4.72 10.59 -12.83
N ALA A 558 -3.61 10.42 -12.10
CA ALA A 558 -2.54 11.40 -12.09
C ALA A 558 -1.88 11.52 -13.46
N PHE A 559 -1.72 10.41 -14.16
CA PHE A 559 -1.20 10.36 -15.52
C PHE A 559 -2.15 11.04 -16.51
N SER A 560 -3.42 10.62 -16.58
CA SER A 560 -4.39 11.11 -17.57
C SER A 560 -4.66 12.61 -17.47
N SER A 561 -4.63 13.17 -16.26
CA SER A 561 -4.84 14.60 -15.99
C SER A 561 -3.61 15.50 -16.26
N SER A 562 -2.43 14.92 -16.50
CA SER A 562 -1.18 15.70 -16.55
C SER A 562 -0.28 15.45 -17.76
N PHE A 563 -0.35 14.29 -18.42
CA PHE A 563 0.63 13.94 -19.47
C PHE A 563 0.66 14.92 -20.65
N THR A 564 -0.46 15.58 -20.96
CA THR A 564 -0.55 16.62 -22.00
C THR A 564 0.19 17.91 -21.64
N LYS A 565 0.51 18.12 -20.35
CA LYS A 565 1.24 19.27 -19.82
C LYS A 565 2.74 18.99 -19.68
N PHE A 566 3.20 17.77 -20.02
CA PHE A 566 4.59 17.39 -19.89
C PHE A 566 5.47 18.16 -20.89
N SER A 567 6.61 18.64 -20.39
CA SER A 567 7.55 19.47 -21.12
C SER A 567 8.97 19.22 -20.59
N LEU A 568 9.98 19.42 -21.44
CA LEU A 568 11.38 19.45 -21.01
C LEU A 568 11.75 20.85 -20.48
N PRO A 569 12.82 20.95 -19.66
CA PRO A 569 13.30 22.23 -19.12
C PRO A 569 13.63 23.24 -20.22
N ALA A 570 13.09 24.44 -20.11
CA ALA A 570 13.37 25.57 -20.99
C ALA A 570 14.33 26.59 -20.33
N ALA A 571 14.98 27.41 -21.16
CA ALA A 571 15.97 28.39 -20.72
C ALA A 571 15.40 29.49 -19.81
N ASP A 572 14.09 29.75 -19.88
CA ASP A 572 13.39 30.78 -19.10
C ASP A 572 12.97 30.32 -17.70
N GLU A 573 13.27 29.07 -17.32
CA GLU A 573 12.86 28.51 -16.02
C GLU A 573 13.82 28.81 -14.86
N GLY A 574 15.02 29.32 -15.13
CA GLY A 574 15.99 29.72 -14.10
C GLY A 574 16.95 28.61 -13.64
N PHE A 575 17.08 27.51 -14.39
CA PHE A 575 18.10 26.49 -14.14
C PHE A 575 19.51 27.02 -14.40
N ALA A 576 20.47 26.66 -13.54
CA ALA A 576 21.88 26.95 -13.73
C ALA A 576 22.49 26.13 -14.88
N ALA A 577 22.01 24.91 -15.10
CA ALA A 577 22.32 24.12 -16.30
C ALA A 577 21.24 23.06 -16.55
N VAL A 578 21.08 22.69 -17.83
CA VAL A 578 20.30 21.51 -18.25
C VAL A 578 21.28 20.49 -18.80
N LYS A 579 21.37 19.33 -18.15
CA LYS A 579 22.22 18.20 -18.55
C LYS A 579 21.37 17.13 -19.20
N TYR A 580 21.81 16.64 -20.36
CA TYR A 580 21.14 15.61 -21.13
C TYR A 580 21.87 14.29 -20.97
N GLU A 581 21.29 13.35 -20.23
CA GLU A 581 21.93 12.12 -19.77
C GLU A 581 21.88 10.99 -20.82
N TRP A 582 20.84 10.96 -21.66
CA TRP A 582 20.56 9.87 -22.60
C TRP A 582 20.72 10.30 -24.05
N SER A 583 19.83 11.19 -24.50
CA SER A 583 19.86 11.77 -25.85
C SER A 583 20.08 13.27 -25.77
N LYS A 584 20.55 13.89 -26.86
CA LYS A 584 20.74 15.35 -26.93
C LYS A 584 19.39 16.07 -27.04
N GLY A 585 19.33 17.32 -26.56
CA GLY A 585 18.14 18.18 -26.54
C GLY A 585 17.11 17.96 -27.65
N PRO A 586 17.45 18.22 -28.94
CA PRO A 586 16.48 18.11 -30.03
C PRO A 586 15.85 16.71 -30.16
N LYS A 587 16.61 15.65 -29.88
CA LYS A 587 16.09 14.27 -29.89
C LYS A 587 15.19 13.99 -28.70
N CYS A 588 15.44 14.59 -27.55
CA CYS A 588 14.55 14.49 -26.39
C CYS A 588 13.23 15.20 -26.65
N ASP A 589 13.26 16.38 -27.29
CA ASP A 589 12.05 17.13 -27.65
C ASP A 589 11.18 16.36 -28.66
N GLU A 590 11.82 15.81 -29.70
CA GLU A 590 11.15 14.96 -30.69
C GLU A 590 10.55 13.70 -30.04
N TYR A 591 11.32 13.02 -29.19
CA TYR A 591 10.86 11.84 -28.47
C TYR A 591 9.66 12.18 -27.56
N LEU A 592 9.73 13.26 -26.78
CA LEU A 592 8.63 13.69 -25.92
C LEU A 592 7.38 14.02 -26.73
N ARG A 593 7.52 14.72 -27.86
CA ARG A 593 6.39 15.06 -28.74
C ARG A 593 5.72 13.78 -29.26
N GLN A 594 6.50 12.85 -29.81
CA GLN A 594 5.99 11.58 -30.30
C GLN A 594 5.34 10.75 -29.19
N TRP A 595 5.97 10.73 -28.01
CA TRP A 595 5.44 10.08 -26.82
C TRP A 595 4.07 10.65 -26.45
N ILE A 596 3.93 11.98 -26.33
CA ILE A 596 2.65 12.62 -26.00
C ILE A 596 1.58 12.27 -27.04
N LEU A 597 1.89 12.34 -28.35
CA LEU A 597 0.97 12.00 -29.42
C LEU A 597 0.47 10.56 -29.32
N GLU A 598 1.37 9.60 -29.14
CA GLU A 598 1.00 8.18 -28.95
C GLU A 598 0.10 7.98 -27.72
N ARG A 599 0.35 8.72 -26.64
CA ARG A 599 -0.45 8.62 -25.41
C ARG A 599 -1.80 9.33 -25.58
N LYS A 600 -1.89 10.42 -26.34
CA LYS A 600 -3.17 11.07 -26.71
C LYS A 600 -4.07 10.11 -27.48
N LEU A 601 -3.49 9.31 -28.39
CA LEU A 601 -4.23 8.30 -29.15
C LEU A 601 -4.74 7.15 -28.26
N LYS A 602 -3.96 6.71 -27.28
CA LYS A 602 -4.29 5.54 -26.45
C LYS A 602 -5.09 5.86 -25.17
N ASN A 603 -5.05 7.09 -24.68
CA ASN A 603 -5.64 7.47 -23.39
C ASN A 603 -6.88 8.36 -23.52
N ARG A 604 -7.91 8.02 -22.74
CA ARG A 604 -9.15 8.79 -22.65
C ARG A 604 -8.97 10.16 -21.98
N VAL A 605 -9.84 11.10 -22.33
CA VAL A 605 -10.00 12.40 -21.68
C VAL A 605 -11.08 12.27 -20.61
N GLU A 606 -10.66 12.12 -19.35
CA GLU A 606 -11.56 11.84 -18.22
C GLU A 606 -12.49 13.02 -17.89
N GLU A 607 -11.97 14.24 -18.02
CA GLU A 607 -12.62 15.49 -17.62
C GLU A 607 -13.55 16.07 -18.70
N LEU A 608 -13.74 15.35 -19.80
CA LEU A 608 -14.59 15.79 -20.90
C LEU A 608 -16.06 15.83 -20.47
N VAL A 609 -16.72 16.96 -20.73
CA VAL A 609 -18.14 17.20 -20.41
C VAL A 609 -18.85 17.60 -21.70
N PRO A 610 -20.04 17.02 -22.01
CA PRO A 610 -20.77 17.38 -23.22
C PRO A 610 -21.14 18.86 -23.24
N SER A 611 -20.72 19.54 -24.30
CA SER A 611 -20.96 20.98 -24.46
C SER A 611 -22.43 21.33 -24.66
N VAL A 612 -22.74 22.62 -24.55
CA VAL A 612 -24.06 23.16 -24.90
C VAL A 612 -24.40 22.85 -26.36
N TRP A 613 -23.43 22.96 -27.26
CA TRP A 613 -23.61 22.65 -28.69
C TRP A 613 -24.11 21.22 -28.89
N PHE A 614 -23.45 20.24 -28.27
CA PHE A 614 -23.87 18.84 -28.34
C PHE A 614 -25.29 18.64 -27.80
N LYS A 615 -25.58 19.19 -26.62
CA LYS A 615 -26.90 19.04 -25.98
C LYS A 615 -28.02 19.61 -26.85
N THR A 616 -27.80 20.76 -27.47
CA THR A 616 -28.76 21.38 -28.39
C THR A 616 -29.00 20.50 -29.63
N LYS A 617 -27.93 19.96 -30.24
CA LYS A 617 -28.06 19.06 -31.40
C LYS A 617 -28.75 17.75 -31.05
N LEU A 618 -28.42 17.15 -29.90
CA LEU A 618 -29.07 15.94 -29.41
C LEU A 618 -30.56 16.16 -29.11
N GLN A 619 -30.92 17.31 -28.55
CA GLN A 619 -32.33 17.64 -28.29
C GLN A 619 -33.10 17.83 -29.61
N ALA A 620 -32.52 18.53 -30.58
CA ALA A 620 -33.12 18.70 -31.91
C ALA A 620 -33.37 17.34 -32.59
N TRP A 621 -32.40 16.42 -32.49
CA TRP A 621 -32.55 15.04 -32.97
C TRP A 621 -33.70 14.30 -32.30
N ARG A 622 -33.76 14.32 -30.96
CA ARG A 622 -34.84 13.66 -30.21
C ARG A 622 -36.22 14.19 -30.59
N SER A 623 -36.34 15.51 -30.78
CA SER A 623 -37.58 16.13 -31.26
C SER A 623 -37.94 15.71 -32.68
N ALA A 624 -36.95 15.62 -33.58
CA ALA A 624 -37.17 15.15 -34.95
C ALA A 624 -37.64 13.70 -35.00
N VAL A 625 -36.94 12.78 -34.32
CA VAL A 625 -37.32 11.36 -34.26
C VAL A 625 -38.71 11.18 -33.67
N SER A 626 -39.03 11.89 -32.58
CA SER A 626 -40.37 11.84 -31.99
C SER A 626 -41.45 12.29 -32.97
N LYS A 627 -41.18 13.36 -33.75
CA LYS A 627 -42.08 13.81 -34.82
C LYS A 627 -42.22 12.74 -35.91
N TYR A 628 -41.13 12.10 -36.31
CA TYR A 628 -41.13 11.08 -37.36
C TYR A 628 -41.91 9.84 -36.93
N GLN A 629 -41.63 9.29 -35.74
CA GLN A 629 -42.37 8.16 -35.17
C GLN A 629 -43.85 8.47 -34.98
N GLY A 630 -44.18 9.70 -34.57
CA GLY A 630 -45.56 10.20 -34.51
C GLY A 630 -46.24 10.15 -35.88
N LYS A 631 -45.58 10.68 -36.91
CA LYS A 631 -46.10 10.65 -38.30
C LYS A 631 -46.24 9.25 -38.86
N GLN A 632 -45.30 8.36 -38.59
CA GLN A 632 -45.40 6.95 -38.99
C GLN A 632 -46.62 6.28 -38.32
N THR A 633 -46.86 6.57 -37.04
CA THR A 633 -48.01 6.04 -36.30
C THR A 633 -49.33 6.59 -36.83
N GLU A 634 -49.40 7.90 -37.09
CA GLU A 634 -50.56 8.56 -37.72
C GLU A 634 -50.86 7.95 -39.09
N TYR A 635 -49.83 7.75 -39.93
CA TYR A 635 -49.99 7.13 -41.25
C TYR A 635 -50.49 5.69 -41.13
N ARG A 636 -49.87 4.85 -40.29
CA ARG A 636 -50.31 3.46 -40.05
C ARG A 636 -51.76 3.39 -39.55
N ALA A 637 -52.16 4.31 -38.66
CA ALA A 637 -53.54 4.40 -38.20
C ALA A 637 -54.50 4.81 -39.33
N SER A 638 -54.09 5.75 -40.20
CA SER A 638 -54.89 6.17 -41.35
C SER A 638 -55.09 5.04 -42.37
N VAL A 639 -54.04 4.26 -42.66
CA VAL A 639 -54.09 3.09 -43.54
C VAL A 639 -54.98 2.01 -42.94
N ALA A 640 -54.83 1.72 -41.65
CA ALA A 640 -55.68 0.75 -40.96
C ALA A 640 -57.16 1.17 -40.95
N LYS A 641 -57.44 2.46 -40.77
CA LYS A 641 -58.80 3.01 -40.84
C LYS A 641 -59.37 2.89 -42.26
N LYS A 642 -58.62 3.29 -43.30
CA LYS A 642 -59.03 3.14 -44.71
C LYS A 642 -59.32 1.69 -45.06
N ALA A 643 -58.46 0.75 -44.62
CA ALA A 643 -58.68 -0.69 -44.81
C ALA A 643 -59.92 -1.20 -44.07
N ALA A 644 -60.15 -0.76 -42.82
CA ALA A 644 -61.33 -1.13 -42.05
C ALA A 644 -62.63 -0.56 -42.67
N ASP A 645 -62.59 0.69 -43.14
CA ASP A 645 -63.71 1.34 -43.82
C ASP A 645 -64.02 0.65 -45.15
N LYS A 646 -62.99 0.22 -45.92
CA LYS A 646 -63.14 -0.60 -47.12
C LYS A 646 -63.78 -1.96 -46.80
N LEU A 647 -63.24 -2.70 -45.82
CA LEU A 647 -63.80 -3.98 -45.38
C LEU A 647 -65.24 -3.85 -44.84
N ALA A 648 -65.56 -2.74 -44.17
CA ALA A 648 -66.91 -2.46 -43.69
C ALA A 648 -67.88 -2.12 -44.84
N LYS A 649 -67.43 -1.35 -45.84
CA LYS A 649 -68.18 -1.09 -47.08
C LYS A 649 -68.44 -2.40 -47.82
N GLU A 650 -67.42 -3.25 -48.01
CA GLU A 650 -67.53 -4.58 -48.64
C GLU A 650 -68.47 -5.52 -47.85
N ALA A 651 -68.36 -5.57 -46.52
CA ALA A 651 -69.24 -6.37 -45.67
C ALA A 651 -70.70 -5.89 -45.74
N LYS A 652 -70.93 -4.57 -45.78
CA LYS A 652 -72.26 -3.98 -45.92
C LYS A 652 -72.85 -4.26 -47.31
N ALA A 653 -72.05 -4.18 -48.37
CA ALA A 653 -72.45 -4.56 -49.72
C ALA A 653 -72.83 -6.05 -49.79
N ARG A 654 -72.02 -6.93 -49.20
CA ARG A 654 -72.29 -8.38 -49.14
C ARG A 654 -73.52 -8.72 -48.30
N ALA A 655 -73.74 -8.04 -47.18
CA ALA A 655 -74.96 -8.19 -46.37
C ALA A 655 -76.22 -7.71 -47.12
N ALA A 656 -76.13 -6.61 -47.87
CA ALA A 656 -77.21 -6.12 -48.72
C ALA A 656 -77.54 -7.10 -49.86
N ALA A 657 -76.52 -7.69 -50.49
CA ALA A 657 -76.68 -8.72 -51.51
C ALA A 657 -77.40 -9.97 -50.95
N LEU A 658 -76.97 -10.47 -49.79
CA LEU A 658 -77.61 -11.62 -49.12
C LEU A 658 -79.05 -11.34 -48.66
N ALA A 659 -79.35 -10.11 -48.21
CA ALA A 659 -80.70 -9.70 -47.84
C ALA A 659 -81.63 -9.58 -49.06
N ALA A 660 -81.10 -9.11 -50.20
CA ALA A 660 -81.81 -9.10 -51.47
C ALA A 660 -82.10 -10.52 -51.97
N GLU A 661 -81.17 -11.45 -51.76
CA GLU A 661 -81.32 -12.87 -52.12
C GLU A 661 -82.38 -13.59 -51.25
N LYS A 662 -82.40 -13.34 -49.93
CA LYS A 662 -83.48 -13.85 -49.05
C LYS A 662 -84.86 -13.28 -49.39
N LYS A 663 -84.95 -12.01 -49.80
CA LYS A 663 -86.20 -11.43 -50.30
C LYS A 663 -86.66 -12.03 -51.63
N LYS A 664 -85.74 -12.54 -52.47
CA LYS A 664 -86.08 -13.33 -53.66
C LYS A 664 -86.58 -14.74 -53.32
N ALA A 665 -86.14 -15.34 -52.21
CA ALA A 665 -86.59 -16.66 -51.78
C ALA A 665 -88.00 -16.67 -51.15
N GLU A 666 -88.49 -15.53 -50.62
CA GLU A 666 -89.79 -15.42 -49.94
C GLU A 666 -90.96 -14.90 -50.82
N LYS A 667 -90.74 -14.57 -52.11
CA LYS A 667 -91.82 -14.17 -53.03
C LYS A 667 -91.81 -15.00 -54.32
N LYS A 668 -92.84 -15.85 -54.47
CA LYS A 668 -93.33 -16.31 -55.77
C LYS A 668 -94.09 -15.17 -56.45
N ASP A 669 -93.86 -15.08 -57.76
CA ASP A 669 -94.53 -14.29 -58.79
C ASP A 669 -94.27 -12.77 -58.84
N GLY A 670 -93.65 -12.37 -59.96
CA GLY A 670 -94.04 -11.16 -60.68
C GLY A 670 -93.02 -10.02 -60.75
N ALA A 671 -92.49 -9.86 -61.97
CA ALA A 671 -92.05 -8.62 -62.62
C ALA A 671 -90.68 -8.00 -62.27
N GLU A 672 -90.13 -7.44 -63.34
CA GLU A 672 -88.77 -6.99 -63.64
C GLU A 672 -88.29 -5.77 -62.85
N ASP A 673 -86.98 -5.55 -62.98
CA ASP A 673 -86.24 -4.30 -62.76
C ASP A 673 -85.67 -4.03 -61.34
N LYS A 674 -84.49 -4.60 -61.06
CA LYS A 674 -83.51 -4.17 -60.03
C LYS A 674 -82.07 -4.65 -60.33
N GLY A 675 -81.68 -4.67 -61.60
CA GLY A 675 -80.31 -5.03 -62.01
C GLY A 675 -79.31 -3.87 -61.92
N GLU A 676 -79.81 -2.63 -61.86
CA GLU A 676 -78.99 -1.41 -61.96
C GLU A 676 -78.49 -0.89 -60.59
N GLU A 677 -79.18 -1.20 -59.48
CA GLU A 677 -78.76 -0.76 -58.13
C GLU A 677 -77.55 -1.54 -57.57
N VAL A 678 -77.27 -2.76 -58.06
CA VAL A 678 -76.14 -3.57 -57.56
C VAL A 678 -74.84 -3.22 -58.29
N LYS A 679 -74.88 -2.98 -59.61
CA LYS A 679 -73.71 -2.49 -60.36
C LYS A 679 -73.26 -1.11 -59.93
N LYS A 680 -74.20 -0.21 -59.63
CA LYS A 680 -73.88 1.14 -59.15
C LYS A 680 -73.32 1.18 -57.72
N ALA A 681 -73.51 0.10 -56.94
CA ALA A 681 -72.92 -0.05 -55.61
C ALA A 681 -71.55 -0.77 -55.63
N GLU A 682 -71.28 -1.62 -56.63
CA GLU A 682 -69.94 -2.16 -56.92
C GLU A 682 -69.03 -1.10 -57.58
N GLU A 683 -69.51 -0.32 -58.57
CA GLU A 683 -68.74 0.77 -59.18
C GLU A 683 -68.46 1.92 -58.19
N ALA A 684 -69.39 2.23 -57.28
CA ALA A 684 -69.16 3.23 -56.21
C ALA A 684 -68.23 2.72 -55.09
N ALA A 685 -67.89 1.43 -55.06
CA ALA A 685 -66.88 0.86 -54.16
C ALA A 685 -65.48 0.82 -54.82
N GLU A 686 -65.38 0.93 -56.15
CA GLU A 686 -64.12 0.98 -56.91
C GLU A 686 -63.60 2.42 -57.16
N GLU A 687 -64.44 3.47 -57.10
CA GLU A 687 -64.04 4.86 -57.46
C GLU A 687 -63.41 5.74 -56.35
N GLU A 688 -62.96 5.19 -55.21
CA GLU A 688 -62.08 5.91 -54.26
C GLU A 688 -60.68 5.26 -54.21
N GLU A 689 -60.03 5.05 -55.35
CA GLU A 689 -58.56 4.98 -55.40
C GLU A 689 -58.02 6.42 -55.33
N GLU A 690 -57.79 6.91 -54.10
CA GLU A 690 -56.90 8.06 -53.91
C GLU A 690 -55.54 7.73 -54.55
N GLU A 691 -54.99 8.63 -55.37
CA GLU A 691 -53.66 8.50 -55.97
C GLU A 691 -52.62 8.14 -54.87
N GLU A 692 -52.28 6.86 -54.80
CA GLU A 692 -51.26 6.37 -53.88
C GLU A 692 -49.91 6.85 -54.44
N ALA A 693 -49.16 7.62 -53.64
CA ALA A 693 -47.87 8.14 -54.08
C ALA A 693 -46.94 6.98 -54.52
N ASP A 694 -46.32 7.10 -55.70
CA ASP A 694 -45.40 6.10 -56.24
C ASP A 694 -44.10 6.05 -55.43
N PHE A 695 -44.13 5.25 -54.37
CA PHE A 695 -42.98 5.01 -53.50
C PHE A 695 -41.85 4.28 -54.25
N ALA A 696 -42.16 3.47 -55.26
CA ALA A 696 -41.18 2.62 -55.94
C ALA A 696 -40.31 3.40 -56.93
N GLY A 697 -40.84 4.48 -57.50
CA GLY A 697 -40.13 5.40 -58.41
C GLY A 697 -39.48 6.61 -57.73
N LEU A 698 -39.60 6.77 -56.40
CA LEU A 698 -39.16 7.97 -55.68
C LEU A 698 -37.62 8.03 -55.52
N ASP A 699 -37.02 9.16 -55.88
CA ASP A 699 -35.65 9.49 -55.49
C ASP A 699 -35.61 9.99 -54.03
N VAL A 700 -35.10 9.13 -53.15
CA VAL A 700 -35.00 9.37 -51.70
C VAL A 700 -34.16 10.61 -51.37
N PHE A 701 -33.17 10.96 -52.19
CA PHE A 701 -32.32 12.14 -51.97
C PHE A 701 -32.92 13.43 -52.55
N GLY A 702 -33.94 13.32 -53.40
CA GLY A 702 -34.69 14.44 -53.98
C GLY A 702 -35.96 14.82 -53.22
N ALA A 703 -36.31 14.09 -52.15
CA ALA A 703 -37.52 14.36 -51.37
C ALA A 703 -37.40 15.68 -50.58
N GLU A 704 -38.29 16.64 -50.88
CA GLU A 704 -38.32 17.96 -50.20
C GLU A 704 -38.86 17.89 -48.76
N ASP A 705 -39.86 17.04 -48.50
CA ASP A 705 -40.38 16.77 -47.16
C ASP A 705 -40.47 15.27 -46.89
N VAL A 706 -39.59 14.77 -46.02
CA VAL A 706 -39.55 13.36 -45.61
C VAL A 706 -40.79 12.91 -44.82
N LEU A 707 -41.60 13.86 -44.34
CA LEU A 707 -42.83 13.59 -43.58
C LEU A 707 -44.05 13.33 -44.48
N ASP A 708 -44.01 13.80 -45.72
CA ASP A 708 -45.08 13.64 -46.69
C ASP A 708 -44.52 13.69 -48.11
N ILE A 709 -44.31 12.51 -48.69
CA ILE A 709 -43.88 12.32 -50.08
C ILE A 709 -45.08 12.24 -51.05
N GLY A 710 -46.29 12.55 -50.57
CA GLY A 710 -47.55 12.50 -51.31
C GLY A 710 -48.62 11.69 -50.57
N GLY A 711 -49.87 12.18 -50.57
CA GLY A 711 -51.00 11.48 -49.95
C GLY A 711 -50.92 11.31 -48.43
N GLY A 712 -50.09 12.11 -47.74
CA GLY A 712 -49.84 11.97 -46.31
C GLY A 712 -48.89 10.83 -45.94
N MET A 713 -48.20 10.26 -46.94
CA MET A 713 -47.28 9.13 -46.78
C MET A 713 -45.89 9.62 -46.35
N PRO A 714 -45.35 9.21 -45.20
CA PRO A 714 -43.97 9.53 -44.85
C PRO A 714 -42.98 8.62 -45.57
N LEU A 715 -41.78 9.14 -45.87
CA LEU A 715 -40.70 8.39 -46.52
C LEU A 715 -40.29 7.12 -45.75
N PHE A 716 -40.39 7.17 -44.42
CA PHE A 716 -40.04 6.08 -43.49
C PHE A 716 -41.26 5.24 -43.08
N ARG A 717 -42.32 5.17 -43.91
CA ARG A 717 -43.57 4.45 -43.58
C ARG A 717 -43.34 3.00 -43.12
N ASP A 718 -42.40 2.31 -43.76
CA ASP A 718 -42.13 0.88 -43.56
C ASP A 718 -41.03 0.60 -42.52
N PHE A 719 -40.47 1.64 -41.88
CA PHE A 719 -39.41 1.44 -40.88
C PHE A 719 -39.87 0.52 -39.74
N SER A 720 -39.10 -0.53 -39.50
CA SER A 720 -39.22 -1.41 -38.35
C SER A 720 -38.45 -0.84 -37.14
N PRO A 721 -38.58 -1.45 -35.95
CA PRO A 721 -37.75 -1.08 -34.80
C PRO A 721 -36.24 -1.14 -35.09
N GLU A 722 -35.80 -2.08 -35.93
CA GLU A 722 -34.41 -2.24 -36.34
C GLU A 722 -33.94 -1.07 -37.22
N ASP A 723 -34.77 -0.58 -38.15
CA ASP A 723 -34.46 0.59 -38.97
C ASP A 723 -34.30 1.86 -38.11
N TRP A 724 -35.19 2.04 -37.13
CA TRP A 724 -35.08 3.13 -36.16
C TRP A 724 -33.80 3.01 -35.31
N ALA A 725 -33.42 1.80 -34.92
CA ALA A 725 -32.19 1.56 -34.18
C ALA A 725 -30.94 1.89 -35.01
N MET A 726 -30.93 1.54 -36.30
CA MET A 726 -29.83 1.83 -37.22
C MET A 726 -29.72 3.33 -37.55
N LEU A 727 -30.85 4.00 -37.76
CA LEU A 727 -30.88 5.45 -37.95
C LEU A 727 -30.37 6.19 -36.69
N GLY A 728 -30.81 5.73 -35.51
CA GLY A 728 -30.33 6.23 -34.22
C GLY A 728 -28.82 6.06 -34.07
N LEU A 729 -28.31 4.86 -34.33
CA LEU A 729 -26.87 4.56 -34.26
C LEU A 729 -26.03 5.46 -35.17
N ARG A 730 -26.46 5.63 -36.43
CA ARG A 730 -25.80 6.52 -37.41
C ARG A 730 -25.70 7.94 -36.88
N PHE A 731 -26.83 8.52 -36.47
CA PHE A 731 -26.86 9.90 -36.02
C PHE A 731 -26.07 10.10 -34.73
N GLU A 732 -26.22 9.19 -33.77
CA GLU A 732 -25.59 9.31 -32.46
C GLU A 732 -24.07 9.18 -32.54
N LEU A 733 -23.54 8.24 -33.33
CA LEU A 733 -22.10 8.12 -33.55
C LEU A 733 -21.53 9.29 -34.36
N HIS A 734 -22.26 9.78 -35.36
CA HIS A 734 -21.88 11.00 -36.09
C HIS A 734 -21.77 12.21 -35.16
N LEU A 735 -22.82 12.44 -34.37
CA LEU A 735 -22.88 13.56 -33.45
C LEU A 735 -21.78 13.42 -32.39
N LEU A 736 -21.54 12.21 -31.88
CA LEU A 736 -20.46 11.94 -30.92
C LEU A 736 -19.09 12.27 -31.51
N ALA A 737 -18.79 11.85 -32.76
CA ALA A 737 -17.51 12.13 -33.40
C ALA A 737 -17.25 13.64 -33.53
N HIS A 738 -18.27 14.40 -33.97
CA HIS A 738 -18.17 15.85 -34.07
C HIS A 738 -18.10 16.54 -32.71
N ALA A 739 -18.89 16.08 -31.74
CA ALA A 739 -18.90 16.63 -30.39
C ALA A 739 -17.57 16.37 -29.66
N PHE A 740 -17.00 15.18 -29.81
CA PHE A 740 -15.69 14.86 -29.27
C PHE A 740 -14.63 15.82 -29.79
N ARG A 741 -14.55 16.02 -31.11
CA ARG A 741 -13.59 16.97 -31.70
C ARG A 741 -13.81 18.41 -31.25
N HIS A 742 -15.07 18.82 -31.15
CA HIS A 742 -15.44 20.17 -30.70
C HIS A 742 -15.09 20.40 -29.22
N ASP A 743 -15.38 19.43 -28.36
CA ASP A 743 -15.28 19.59 -26.91
C ASP A 743 -13.88 19.31 -26.38
N VAL A 744 -13.10 18.47 -27.08
CA VAL A 744 -11.69 18.20 -26.75
C VAL A 744 -10.79 19.38 -27.12
N ASP A 745 -11.15 20.12 -28.18
CA ASP A 745 -10.43 21.32 -28.67
C ASP A 745 -8.90 21.12 -28.78
N ASP A 746 -8.48 19.93 -29.23
CA ASP A 746 -7.08 19.55 -29.43
C ASP A 746 -6.89 19.10 -30.88
N PRO A 747 -6.17 19.86 -31.73
CA PRO A 747 -5.98 19.53 -33.13
C PRO A 747 -5.20 18.22 -33.35
N GLU A 748 -4.49 17.72 -32.32
CA GLU A 748 -3.77 16.46 -32.37
C GLU A 748 -4.64 15.26 -31.93
N ARG A 749 -5.87 15.48 -31.43
CA ARG A 749 -6.85 14.44 -31.12
C ARG A 749 -7.97 14.44 -32.15
N LEU A 750 -7.72 13.76 -33.27
CA LEU A 750 -8.63 13.75 -34.42
C LEU A 750 -9.81 12.78 -34.28
N GLY A 751 -9.75 11.84 -33.35
CA GLY A 751 -10.78 10.81 -33.20
C GLY A 751 -10.71 10.05 -31.86
N VAL A 752 -11.61 9.09 -31.72
CA VAL A 752 -11.76 8.25 -30.54
C VAL A 752 -11.16 6.87 -30.81
N HIS A 753 -10.31 6.38 -29.92
CA HIS A 753 -9.83 5.01 -29.97
C HIS A 753 -10.98 4.04 -29.65
N THR A 754 -11.09 2.93 -30.37
CA THR A 754 -12.24 2.00 -30.29
C THR A 754 -12.49 1.48 -28.88
N ASP A 755 -11.43 1.12 -28.15
CA ASP A 755 -11.48 0.73 -26.72
C ASP A 755 -12.22 1.72 -25.81
N HIS A 756 -12.25 3.02 -26.16
CA HIS A 756 -12.88 4.07 -25.34
C HIS A 756 -14.21 4.56 -25.93
N LEU A 757 -14.69 4.00 -27.03
CA LEU A 757 -15.90 4.47 -27.69
C LEU A 757 -17.12 4.39 -26.76
N ASP A 758 -17.31 3.26 -26.08
CA ASP A 758 -18.41 3.07 -25.11
C ASP A 758 -18.34 4.09 -23.97
N PHE A 759 -17.14 4.39 -23.46
CA PHE A 759 -16.95 5.39 -22.40
C PHE A 759 -17.46 6.77 -22.84
N TYR A 760 -17.08 7.23 -24.05
CA TYR A 760 -17.54 8.52 -24.55
C TYR A 760 -19.02 8.47 -24.94
N PHE A 761 -19.49 7.37 -25.53
CA PHE A 761 -20.89 7.18 -25.85
C PHE A 761 -21.76 7.29 -24.58
N GLN A 762 -21.37 6.63 -23.49
CA GLN A 762 -22.03 6.74 -22.20
C GLN A 762 -21.94 8.14 -21.60
N ARG A 763 -20.78 8.81 -21.70
CA ARG A 763 -20.60 10.17 -21.19
C ARG A 763 -21.49 11.19 -21.90
N TYR A 764 -21.65 11.06 -23.22
CA TYR A 764 -22.41 11.99 -24.05
C TYR A 764 -23.90 11.67 -24.10
N LEU A 765 -24.25 10.39 -24.30
CA LEU A 765 -25.63 9.97 -24.56
C LEU A 765 -26.33 9.36 -23.34
N GLY A 766 -25.58 9.03 -22.28
CA GLY A 766 -26.12 8.54 -21.01
C GLY A 766 -26.52 7.06 -20.99
N ARG A 767 -26.13 6.29 -22.01
CA ARG A 767 -26.40 4.84 -22.13
C ARG A 767 -25.16 4.11 -22.63
N ALA A 768 -25.02 2.82 -22.32
CA ALA A 768 -23.92 2.00 -22.85
C ALA A 768 -24.13 1.69 -24.34
N LEU A 769 -23.02 1.52 -25.06
CA LEU A 769 -22.96 1.04 -26.43
C LEU A 769 -22.54 -0.43 -26.43
N LEU A 770 -23.51 -1.33 -26.50
CA LEU A 770 -23.26 -2.77 -26.49
C LEU A 770 -23.35 -3.34 -27.91
N PRO A 771 -22.26 -3.89 -28.49
CA PRO A 771 -22.31 -4.53 -29.81
C PRO A 771 -23.40 -5.60 -29.94
N LYS A 772 -23.68 -6.32 -28.85
CA LYS A 772 -24.68 -7.39 -28.81
C LYS A 772 -26.10 -6.91 -29.07
N ASP A 773 -26.42 -5.65 -28.75
CA ASP A 773 -27.74 -5.07 -29.03
C ASP A 773 -28.01 -4.95 -30.53
N TYR A 774 -26.95 -5.00 -31.35
CA TYR A 774 -26.97 -4.94 -32.81
C TYR A 774 -26.51 -6.27 -33.46
N GLY A 775 -26.43 -7.35 -32.68
CA GLY A 775 -26.02 -8.67 -33.15
C GLY A 775 -24.54 -8.77 -33.54
N LYS A 776 -23.67 -7.94 -32.95
CA LYS A 776 -22.21 -7.95 -33.16
C LYS A 776 -21.46 -8.36 -31.88
N GLU A 777 -20.24 -8.87 -32.03
CA GLU A 777 -19.41 -9.25 -30.89
C GLU A 777 -18.38 -8.17 -30.53
N THR A 778 -17.93 -7.38 -31.50
CA THR A 778 -16.91 -6.34 -31.33
C THR A 778 -17.43 -4.95 -31.68
N VAL A 779 -16.75 -3.92 -31.14
CA VAL A 779 -17.08 -2.51 -31.44
C VAL A 779 -16.74 -2.19 -32.90
N GLU A 780 -15.68 -2.78 -33.43
CA GLU A 780 -15.25 -2.65 -34.81
C GLU A 780 -16.32 -3.17 -35.78
N GLU A 781 -16.90 -4.34 -35.49
CA GLU A 781 -18.01 -4.90 -36.27
C GLU A 781 -19.28 -4.05 -36.20
N LEU A 782 -19.54 -3.41 -35.04
CA LEU A 782 -20.67 -2.50 -34.85
C LEU A 782 -20.51 -1.23 -35.69
N VAL A 783 -19.32 -0.60 -35.62
CA VAL A 783 -19.02 0.58 -36.43
C VAL A 783 -19.07 0.25 -37.93
N GLY A 784 -18.67 -0.97 -38.31
CA GLY A 784 -18.81 -1.46 -39.68
C GLY A 784 -20.24 -1.54 -40.22
N LEU A 785 -21.29 -1.45 -39.38
CA LEU A 785 -22.68 -1.33 -39.85
C LEU A 785 -23.05 0.07 -40.35
N VAL A 786 -22.24 1.07 -40.02
CA VAL A 786 -22.47 2.51 -40.26
C VAL A 786 -21.23 3.21 -40.82
N ASP A 787 -20.46 2.48 -41.62
CA ASP A 787 -19.22 2.95 -42.26
C ASP A 787 -19.43 4.13 -43.22
N ASP A 788 -20.68 4.33 -43.67
CA ASP A 788 -21.16 5.47 -44.42
C ASP A 788 -21.10 6.80 -43.63
N VAL A 789 -21.04 6.73 -42.30
CA VAL A 789 -21.10 7.91 -41.41
C VAL A 789 -19.88 8.05 -40.51
N VAL A 790 -19.35 6.93 -40.01
CA VAL A 790 -18.16 6.87 -39.14
C VAL A 790 -17.32 5.66 -39.51
N TYR A 791 -16.01 5.80 -39.55
CA TYR A 791 -15.10 4.73 -39.96
C TYR A 791 -13.90 4.59 -39.01
N VAL A 792 -13.33 3.39 -38.95
CA VAL A 792 -12.11 3.11 -38.19
C VAL A 792 -10.91 3.25 -39.12
N ASN A 793 -9.94 4.11 -38.76
CA ASN A 793 -8.67 4.19 -39.47
C ASN A 793 -7.86 2.91 -39.24
N ALA A 794 -7.23 2.40 -40.31
CA ALA A 794 -6.37 1.22 -40.27
C ALA A 794 -5.08 1.44 -39.48
#